data_AF-A0A8B9S031-F1
#
_entry.id   AF-A0A8B9S031-F1
#
_cell.length_a   1.000
_cell.length_b   1.000
_cell.length_c   1.000
_cell.angle_alpha   90.00
_cell.angle_beta   90.00
_cell.angle_gamma   90.00
#
_symmetry.space_group_name_H-M   'P 1'
#
loop_
_entity.id
_entity.type
_entity.pdbx_description
1 polymer ?
#
loop_
_entity_poly.entity_id
_entity_poly.type
_entity_poly.pdbx_seq_one_letter_code
_entity_poly.pdbx_strand_id
1 'polypeptide(L)'
;LNFYYFNLNAIERFCGEVRRLCHAERRKDFVSEAYLITLGKFINMFAVLDELKNMKCSVKNDHSAYKRAAQFLRKMADPQSIQESQNLSMFLANHNKITQSLQQQLEVIVGYEELLADIVNLCVDYYENKMYLTPSEKHMLLKVMGFGLYLMDGSVSNIYKLDAKKRINLAKIDKFFKQLQVVPLFGDMQIELARYIKTSAHYEENKSRWTCTSSSSSPQYNICEQMIQIREDHMRFISELARYSNSEVVTGSGRQEAQKTDAEYRKLFDLSLQGLQLLSQWSAHVMEVYSWKLVHPTDKYSNKDCPDNAEEYERATRYNYTSEEKFALVEVIAMIKGLQVLMGRMESVFNHAIRHTIYAALQDFAQVTLREPLRQAIKKKKNVIQSVLQAIRKTVCDWEAGHEPFNDPALRGEKDPKSGFDIKVPRRAVGPSSTQVFSCLLYMVRTMLESLIADKSGSKKTLRSSLEGPTILDIEKFHRESFFYTHLINFSETLQQCCDLSQLWFREFFLELTMGRRIQFPIEMSMPWILTDHILETKEASMMEYVLYSLDLYNDSAHYALTKFKKQFLYDEIEAEVNLCFDQFVYKLADQIFAYYKAMAGSLLLEKRLRSECKNQGATIQLLQSNRYETLLKQRHVQLLGRSIDLNRLITQRISAAMYRSMELAIGRFESEDLTSIVVSVVLQFCQNTNTTAGVHHRGE
;
A
#
# COMPACT_ATOMS: atom_id res chain seq x y z
N LEU A 1 19.58 24.33 7.64
CA LEU A 1 19.65 25.32 6.54
C LEU A 1 19.15 24.77 5.21
N ASN A 2 19.71 23.68 4.67
CA ASN A 2 19.33 23.18 3.32
C ASN A 2 17.82 22.95 3.14
N PHE A 3 17.13 22.42 4.15
CA PHE A 3 15.67 22.26 4.11
C PHE A 3 14.92 23.59 3.90
N TYR A 4 15.37 24.66 4.56
CA TYR A 4 14.77 25.99 4.39
C TYR A 4 14.92 26.50 2.95
N TYR A 5 16.14 26.41 2.38
CA TYR A 5 16.38 26.81 0.99
C TYR A 5 15.66 25.93 -0.03
N PHE A 6 15.59 24.61 0.23
CA PHE A 6 14.84 23.69 -0.61
C PHE A 6 13.38 24.10 -0.69
N ASN A 7 12.72 24.39 0.44
CA ASN A 7 11.32 24.79 0.44
C ASN A 7 11.09 26.11 -0.30
N LEU A 8 11.95 27.11 -0.10
CA LEU A 8 11.84 28.39 -0.82
C LEU A 8 11.95 28.19 -2.34
N ASN A 9 13.00 27.51 -2.79
CA ASN A 9 13.21 27.25 -4.22
C ASN A 9 12.09 26.36 -4.80
N ALA A 10 11.62 25.36 -4.04
CA ALA A 10 10.52 24.50 -4.48
C ALA A 10 9.21 25.29 -4.66
N ILE A 11 8.87 26.19 -3.73
CA ILE A 11 7.68 27.05 -3.84
C ILE A 11 7.83 28.00 -5.03
N GLU A 12 8.98 28.68 -5.17
CA GLU A 12 9.22 29.60 -6.29
C GLU A 12 9.14 28.90 -7.64
N ARG A 13 9.75 27.72 -7.76
CA ARG A 13 9.72 26.92 -8.99
C ARG A 13 8.31 26.42 -9.32
N PHE A 14 7.57 25.95 -8.31
CA PHE A 14 6.18 25.54 -8.48
C PHE A 14 5.31 26.71 -8.92
N CYS A 15 5.37 27.85 -8.22
CA CYS A 15 4.60 29.04 -8.56
C CYS A 15 5.01 29.63 -9.92
N GLY A 16 6.29 29.54 -10.30
CA GLY A 16 6.79 29.91 -11.62
C GLY A 16 6.15 29.06 -12.74
N GLU A 17 6.04 27.75 -12.53
CA GLU A 17 5.35 26.85 -13.46
C GLU A 17 3.83 27.12 -13.52
N VAL A 18 3.19 27.36 -12.38
CA VAL A 18 1.78 27.78 -12.33
C VAL A 18 1.58 29.07 -13.13
N ARG A 19 2.44 30.08 -12.94
CA ARG A 19 2.39 31.34 -13.69
C ARG A 19 2.54 31.11 -15.20
N ARG A 20 3.45 30.23 -15.61
CA ARG A 20 3.68 29.87 -17.02
C ARG A 20 2.44 29.22 -17.64
N LEU A 21 1.80 28.29 -16.93
CA LEU A 21 0.62 27.57 -17.41
C LEU A 21 -0.67 28.40 -17.36
N CYS A 22 -0.77 29.35 -16.42
CA CYS A 22 -1.96 30.20 -16.27
C CYS A 22 -1.97 31.42 -17.20
N HIS A 23 -0.91 31.66 -17.98
CA HIS A 23 -0.84 32.74 -18.98
C HIS A 23 -2.05 32.69 -19.94
N ALA A 24 -2.58 33.85 -20.34
CA ALA A 24 -3.86 33.95 -21.05
C ALA A 24 -3.93 33.11 -22.34
N GLU A 25 -2.82 33.02 -23.08
CA GLU A 25 -2.71 32.13 -24.25
C GLU A 25 -2.41 30.68 -23.85
N ARG A 26 -1.58 30.45 -22.83
CA ARG A 26 -1.17 29.09 -22.44
C ARG A 26 -2.26 28.31 -21.71
N ARG A 27 -3.19 28.99 -21.04
CA ARG A 27 -4.38 28.40 -20.41
C ARG A 27 -5.27 27.68 -21.42
N LYS A 28 -5.17 28.07 -22.70
CA LYS A 28 -5.92 27.48 -23.81
C LYS A 28 -5.21 26.27 -24.42
N ASP A 29 -3.96 25.99 -24.03
CA ASP A 29 -3.16 24.90 -24.54
C ASP A 29 -3.36 23.63 -23.73
N PHE A 30 -3.04 22.51 -24.36
CA PHE A 30 -3.04 21.19 -23.74
C PHE A 30 -1.92 21.05 -22.69
N VAL A 31 -2.26 20.46 -21.55
CA VAL A 31 -1.34 20.05 -20.49
C VAL A 31 -1.60 18.58 -20.21
N SER A 32 -0.55 17.75 -20.23
CA SER A 32 -0.70 16.31 -19.99
C SER A 32 -1.17 16.01 -18.57
N GLU A 33 -2.06 15.03 -18.45
CA GLU A 33 -2.52 14.44 -17.20
C GLU A 33 -1.36 14.04 -16.28
N ALA A 34 -0.30 13.42 -16.81
CA ALA A 34 0.85 13.01 -16.02
C ALA A 34 1.58 14.22 -15.39
N TYR A 35 1.61 15.36 -16.10
CA TYR A 35 2.18 16.60 -15.57
C TYR A 35 1.28 17.21 -14.51
N LEU A 36 -0.04 17.21 -14.70
CA LEU A 36 -1.01 17.66 -13.69
C LEU A 36 -0.93 16.83 -12.41
N ILE A 37 -0.83 15.50 -12.51
CA ILE A 37 -0.60 14.62 -11.35
C ILE A 37 0.74 14.94 -10.66
N THR A 38 1.78 15.25 -11.43
CA THR A 38 3.06 15.68 -10.86
C THR A 38 2.91 16.98 -10.07
N LEU A 39 2.23 17.99 -10.61
CA LEU A 39 1.90 19.22 -9.89
C LEU A 39 1.05 18.95 -8.64
N GLY A 40 0.10 18.00 -8.71
CA GLY A 40 -0.63 17.50 -7.55
C GLY A 40 0.28 16.92 -6.47
N LYS A 41 1.26 16.09 -6.86
CA LYS A 41 2.28 15.55 -5.94
C LYS A 41 3.12 16.65 -5.30
N PHE A 42 3.43 17.75 -6.01
CA PHE A 42 4.09 18.92 -5.42
C PHE A 42 3.22 19.59 -4.35
N ILE A 43 1.92 19.76 -4.61
CA ILE A 43 0.95 20.28 -3.63
C ILE A 43 0.95 19.41 -2.37
N ASN A 44 0.82 18.09 -2.53
CA ASN A 44 0.90 17.16 -1.39
C ASN A 44 2.26 17.17 -0.69
N MET A 45 3.37 17.32 -1.42
CA MET A 45 4.71 17.45 -0.82
C MET A 45 4.76 18.66 0.12
N PHE A 46 4.24 19.82 -0.27
CA PHE A 46 4.19 20.98 0.61
C PHE A 46 3.37 20.73 1.88
N ALA A 47 2.22 20.06 1.77
CA ALA A 47 1.42 19.67 2.94
C ALA A 47 2.19 18.74 3.89
N VAL A 48 2.83 17.69 3.36
CA VAL A 48 3.64 16.75 4.15
C VAL A 48 4.79 17.48 4.87
N LEU A 49 5.51 18.35 4.16
CA LEU A 49 6.65 19.05 4.74
C LEU A 49 6.23 20.08 5.81
N ASP A 50 5.10 20.76 5.62
CA ASP A 50 4.61 21.74 6.59
C ASP A 50 4.10 21.04 7.85
N GLU A 51 3.34 19.96 7.72
CA GLU A 51 2.85 19.20 8.87
C GLU A 51 3.99 18.53 9.64
N LEU A 52 4.97 17.91 8.96
CA LEU A 52 6.16 17.37 9.63
C LEU A 52 6.94 18.46 10.37
N LYS A 53 7.11 19.64 9.75
CA LYS A 53 7.78 20.79 10.39
C LYS A 53 7.00 21.28 11.60
N ASN A 54 5.67 21.36 11.48
CA ASN A 54 4.76 21.85 12.51
C ASN A 54 4.81 20.97 13.77
N MET A 55 4.92 19.66 13.58
CA MET A 55 4.93 18.70 14.68
C MET A 55 6.31 18.56 15.33
N LYS A 56 7.40 18.70 14.55
CA LYS A 56 8.78 18.50 15.05
C LYS A 56 9.31 19.67 15.89
N CYS A 57 8.83 19.76 17.13
CA CYS A 57 9.35 20.65 18.17
C CYS A 57 10.85 20.43 18.43
N SER A 58 11.32 19.18 18.35
CA SER A 58 12.73 18.81 18.50
C SER A 58 13.64 19.62 17.58
N VAL A 59 13.27 19.78 16.30
CA VAL A 59 14.07 20.55 15.32
C VAL A 59 14.20 22.03 15.71
N LYS A 60 13.12 22.63 16.20
CA LYS A 60 13.11 24.02 16.68
C LYS A 60 13.97 24.18 17.94
N ASN A 61 13.87 23.23 18.86
CA ASN A 61 14.60 23.25 20.14
C ASN A 61 16.10 23.04 19.94
N ASP A 62 16.49 22.09 19.08
CA ASP A 62 17.89 21.81 18.75
C ASP A 62 18.56 23.00 18.08
N HIS A 63 17.88 23.64 17.11
CA HIS A 63 18.43 24.85 16.50
C HIS A 63 18.61 25.97 17.53
N SER A 64 17.64 26.13 18.44
CA SER A 64 17.71 27.13 19.50
C SER A 64 18.84 26.84 20.50
N ALA A 65 19.11 25.58 20.82
CA ALA A 65 20.24 25.16 21.63
C ALA A 65 21.58 25.46 20.92
N TYR A 66 21.71 25.10 19.63
CA TYR A 66 22.87 25.43 18.81
C TYR A 66 23.12 26.95 18.75
N LYS A 67 22.06 27.74 18.51
CA LYS A 67 22.16 29.21 18.42
C LYS A 67 22.69 29.82 19.73
N ARG A 68 22.17 29.37 20.88
CA ARG A 68 22.66 29.80 22.21
C ARG A 68 24.12 29.44 22.43
N ALA A 69 24.51 28.20 22.12
CA ALA A 69 25.90 27.75 22.28
C ALA A 69 26.87 28.51 21.38
N ALA A 70 26.53 28.70 20.10
CA ALA A 70 27.37 29.42 19.14
C ALA A 70 27.57 30.89 19.52
N GLN A 71 26.51 31.55 20.02
CA GLN A 71 26.58 32.93 20.52
C GLN A 71 27.45 33.02 21.79
N PHE A 72 27.31 32.07 22.71
CA PHE A 72 28.12 32.03 23.93
C PHE A 72 29.61 31.83 23.63
N LEU A 73 29.92 30.94 22.68
CA LEU A 73 31.29 30.66 22.24
C LEU A 73 31.89 31.78 21.36
N ARG A 74 31.14 32.84 21.05
CA ARG A 74 31.56 33.94 20.16
C ARG A 74 32.16 33.42 18.84
N LYS A 75 31.54 32.38 18.28
CA LYS A 75 31.98 31.81 16.99
C LYS A 75 31.96 32.93 15.94
N MET A 76 33.12 33.19 15.31
CA MET A 76 33.23 34.17 14.23
C MET A 76 32.24 33.78 13.12
N ALA A 77 31.27 34.66 12.87
CA ALA A 77 30.25 34.50 11.85
C ALA A 77 30.23 35.76 11.00
N ASP A 78 30.25 35.58 9.69
CA ASP A 78 30.08 36.63 8.71
C ASP A 78 28.64 37.19 8.75
N PRO A 79 28.42 38.43 8.29
CA PRO A 79 27.08 39.06 8.29
C PRO A 79 26.01 38.22 7.58
N GLN A 80 26.39 37.50 6.52
CA GLN A 80 25.48 36.61 5.81
C GLN A 80 25.07 35.43 6.70
N SER A 81 26.01 34.74 7.34
CA SER A 81 25.70 33.65 8.28
C SER A 81 24.77 34.09 9.44
N ILE A 82 24.95 35.32 9.95
CA ILE A 82 24.08 35.89 10.98
C ILE A 82 22.64 36.04 10.46
N GLN A 83 22.49 36.59 9.25
CA GLN A 83 21.18 36.76 8.61
C GLN A 83 20.50 35.41 8.31
N GLU A 84 21.26 34.42 7.84
CA GLU A 84 20.76 33.07 7.57
C GLU A 84 20.26 32.39 8.85
N SER A 85 21.00 32.51 9.95
CA SER A 85 20.57 31.98 11.25
C SER A 85 19.29 32.66 11.74
N GLN A 86 19.13 33.96 11.49
CA GLN A 86 17.91 34.69 11.86
C GLN A 86 16.71 34.25 11.02
N ASN A 87 16.88 34.12 9.70
CA ASN A 87 15.85 33.62 8.79
C ASN A 87 15.39 32.21 9.17
N LEU A 88 16.33 31.32 9.49
CA LEU A 88 16.01 29.96 9.94
C LEU A 88 15.25 29.95 11.27
N SER A 89 15.62 30.83 12.20
CA SER A 89 14.90 30.97 13.48
C SER A 89 13.43 31.39 13.24
N MET A 90 13.20 32.37 12.37
CA MET A 90 11.85 32.81 12.01
C MET A 90 11.06 31.72 11.28
N PHE A 91 11.71 30.96 10.40
CA PHE A 91 11.07 29.85 9.70
C PHE A 91 10.59 28.75 10.66
N LEU A 92 11.44 28.33 11.60
CA LEU A 92 11.09 27.28 12.56
C LEU A 92 10.07 27.77 13.61
N ALA A 93 10.05 29.06 13.93
CA ALA A 93 9.11 29.62 14.90
C ALA A 93 7.68 29.75 14.38
N ASN A 94 7.50 30.03 13.08
CA ASN A 94 6.19 30.25 12.48
C ASN A 94 5.50 28.93 12.12
N HIS A 95 4.30 28.71 12.62
CA HIS A 95 3.46 27.57 12.27
C HIS A 95 2.82 27.77 10.87
N ASN A 96 2.62 26.68 10.12
CA ASN A 96 2.05 26.70 8.77
C ASN A 96 2.80 27.60 7.76
N LYS A 97 4.10 27.80 7.98
CA LYS A 97 4.87 28.80 7.21
C LYS A 97 4.99 28.41 5.74
N ILE A 98 5.10 27.12 5.41
CA ILE A 98 5.22 26.66 4.01
C ILE A 98 3.88 26.90 3.31
N THR A 99 2.77 26.50 3.92
CA THR A 99 1.42 26.68 3.37
C THR A 99 1.07 28.16 3.17
N GLN A 100 1.33 29.00 4.16
CA GLN A 100 1.09 30.44 4.06
C GLN A 100 1.92 31.09 2.94
N SER A 101 3.20 30.71 2.82
CA SER A 101 4.08 31.26 1.78
C SER A 101 3.64 30.81 0.39
N LEU A 102 3.15 29.57 0.26
CA LEU A 102 2.57 29.04 -0.97
C LEU A 102 1.29 29.79 -1.36
N GLN A 103 0.35 29.98 -0.42
CA GLN A 103 -0.88 30.75 -0.65
C GLN A 103 -0.57 32.17 -1.12
N GLN A 104 0.33 32.88 -0.43
CA GLN A 104 0.73 34.25 -0.79
C GLN A 104 1.29 34.34 -2.22
N GLN A 105 2.13 33.39 -2.64
CA GLN A 105 2.69 33.41 -3.99
C GLN A 105 1.70 32.97 -5.08
N LEU A 106 0.75 32.09 -4.75
CA LEU A 106 -0.30 31.65 -5.67
C LEU A 106 -1.37 32.70 -5.89
N GLU A 107 -1.85 33.38 -4.84
CA GLU A 107 -2.90 34.40 -4.93
C GLU A 107 -2.49 35.62 -5.78
N VAL A 108 -1.18 35.87 -5.92
CA VAL A 108 -0.65 36.92 -6.81
C VAL A 108 -0.79 36.55 -8.30
N ILE A 109 -0.94 35.26 -8.63
CA ILE A 109 -1.04 34.78 -10.01
C ILE A 109 -2.50 34.79 -10.45
N VAL A 110 -2.81 35.57 -11.48
CA VAL A 110 -4.18 35.67 -12.01
C VAL A 110 -4.64 34.34 -12.63
N GLY A 111 -5.68 33.73 -12.04
CA GLY A 111 -6.28 32.48 -12.53
C GLY A 111 -5.50 31.22 -12.15
N TYR A 112 -4.75 31.24 -11.04
CA TYR A 112 -4.11 30.05 -10.48
C TYR A 112 -5.13 28.96 -10.11
N GLU A 113 -6.33 29.37 -9.69
CA GLU A 113 -7.43 28.50 -9.29
C GLU A 113 -7.95 27.64 -10.44
N GLU A 114 -7.81 28.08 -11.70
CA GLU A 114 -8.18 27.30 -12.87
C GLU A 114 -7.25 26.10 -13.07
N LEU A 115 -5.94 26.28 -12.86
CA LEU A 115 -4.99 25.17 -12.95
C LEU A 115 -5.18 24.20 -11.77
N LEU A 116 -5.40 24.71 -10.56
CA LEU A 116 -5.70 23.86 -9.41
C LEU A 116 -7.00 23.08 -9.60
N ALA A 117 -8.04 23.69 -10.16
CA ALA A 117 -9.29 23.02 -10.50
C ALA A 117 -9.07 21.87 -11.50
N ASP A 118 -8.12 22.01 -12.43
CA ASP A 118 -7.76 20.95 -13.38
C ASP A 118 -7.09 19.77 -12.70
N ILE A 119 -6.17 20.05 -11.78
CA ILE A 119 -5.51 19.02 -10.97
C ILE A 119 -6.57 18.28 -10.13
N VAL A 120 -7.44 19.00 -9.44
CA VAL A 120 -8.49 18.42 -8.58
C VAL A 120 -9.46 17.58 -9.40
N ASN A 121 -9.95 18.09 -10.53
CA ASN A 121 -10.87 17.35 -11.40
C ASN A 121 -10.23 16.08 -11.95
N LEU A 122 -8.95 16.13 -12.33
CA LEU A 122 -8.23 14.94 -12.77
C LEU A 122 -8.11 13.91 -11.65
N CYS A 123 -7.80 14.34 -10.43
CA CYS A 123 -7.76 13.43 -9.29
C CYS A 123 -9.14 12.80 -9.03
N VAL A 124 -10.22 13.57 -9.15
CA VAL A 124 -11.60 13.08 -8.99
C VAL A 124 -11.92 12.02 -10.03
N ASP A 125 -11.57 12.27 -11.30
CA ASP A 125 -11.75 11.32 -12.40
C ASP A 125 -10.92 10.04 -12.18
N TYR A 126 -9.66 10.18 -11.79
CA TYR A 126 -8.78 9.04 -11.52
C TYR A 126 -9.28 8.19 -10.35
N TYR A 127 -9.80 8.81 -9.30
CA TYR A 127 -10.33 8.08 -8.15
C TYR A 127 -11.64 7.35 -8.51
N GLU A 128 -12.54 8.01 -9.25
CA GLU A 128 -13.82 7.45 -9.68
C GLU A 128 -13.65 6.27 -10.65
N ASN A 129 -12.73 6.41 -11.61
CA ASN A 129 -12.47 5.41 -12.65
C ASN A 129 -11.41 4.36 -12.25
N LYS A 130 -10.92 4.39 -11.01
CA LYS A 130 -9.87 3.50 -10.48
C LYS A 130 -8.56 3.54 -11.29
N MET A 131 -8.17 4.74 -11.74
CA MET A 131 -6.88 5.01 -12.41
C MET A 131 -5.76 5.18 -11.39
N TYR A 132 -5.52 4.14 -10.60
CA TYR A 132 -4.44 4.02 -9.63
C TYR A 132 -4.18 2.52 -9.39
N LEU A 133 -2.98 2.16 -8.94
CA LEU A 133 -2.69 0.76 -8.62
C LEU A 133 -2.32 0.57 -7.16
N THR A 134 -1.40 1.35 -6.61
CA THR A 134 -0.93 1.15 -5.22
C THR A 134 -1.80 1.89 -4.20
N PRO A 135 -1.83 1.48 -2.93
CA PRO A 135 -2.55 2.20 -1.88
C PRO A 135 -2.08 3.66 -1.75
N SER A 136 -0.76 3.89 -1.88
CA SER A 136 -0.17 5.22 -1.80
C SER A 136 -0.66 6.17 -2.91
N GLU A 137 -0.85 5.65 -4.13
CA GLU A 137 -1.42 6.41 -5.25
C GLU A 137 -2.90 6.73 -4.99
N LYS A 138 -3.69 5.76 -4.52
CA LYS A 138 -5.10 5.98 -4.14
C LYS A 138 -5.21 7.11 -3.11
N HIS A 139 -4.42 7.04 -2.03
CA HIS A 139 -4.45 8.04 -0.96
C HIS A 139 -3.90 9.39 -1.40
N MET A 140 -2.94 9.42 -2.32
CA MET A 140 -2.42 10.67 -2.91
C MET A 140 -3.53 11.48 -3.58
N LEU A 141 -4.40 10.83 -4.37
CA LEU A 141 -5.49 11.53 -5.07
C LEU A 141 -6.39 12.29 -4.09
N LEU A 142 -6.77 11.65 -2.98
CA LEU A 142 -7.62 12.26 -1.95
C LEU A 142 -6.92 13.41 -1.21
N LYS A 143 -5.63 13.25 -0.89
CA LYS A 143 -4.83 14.32 -0.27
C LYS A 143 -4.71 15.54 -1.18
N VAL A 144 -4.50 15.32 -2.48
CA VAL A 144 -4.44 16.40 -3.48
C VAL A 144 -5.80 17.09 -3.65
N MET A 145 -6.92 16.34 -3.62
CA MET A 145 -8.25 16.96 -3.62
C MET A 145 -8.44 17.88 -2.41
N GLY A 146 -8.11 17.40 -1.21
CA GLY A 146 -8.32 18.15 0.03
C GLY A 146 -7.47 19.42 0.08
N PHE A 147 -6.16 19.28 -0.10
CA PHE A 147 -5.26 20.43 -0.05
C PHE A 147 -5.41 21.36 -1.27
N GLY A 148 -5.77 20.82 -2.44
CA GLY A 148 -6.11 21.60 -3.62
C GLY A 148 -7.32 22.50 -3.39
N LEU A 149 -8.42 21.98 -2.82
CA LEU A 149 -9.58 22.79 -2.44
C LEU A 149 -9.22 23.85 -1.39
N TYR A 150 -8.40 23.48 -0.40
CA TYR A 150 -7.92 24.43 0.62
C TYR A 150 -7.12 25.59 0.02
N LEU A 151 -6.26 25.35 -0.98
CA LEU A 151 -5.49 26.40 -1.66
C LEU A 151 -6.36 27.24 -2.62
N MET A 152 -7.43 26.66 -3.17
CA MET A 152 -8.38 27.36 -4.04
C MET A 152 -9.37 28.24 -3.27
N ASP A 153 -9.58 27.98 -1.98
CA ASP A 153 -10.51 28.73 -1.14
C ASP A 153 -9.75 29.78 -0.29
N GLY A 154 -9.56 30.96 -0.88
CA GLY A 154 -8.71 32.03 -0.34
C GLY A 154 -9.33 33.41 -0.49
N SER A 155 -8.50 34.45 -0.47
CA SER A 155 -8.99 35.84 -0.57
C SER A 155 -9.47 36.21 -1.99
N VAL A 156 -8.86 35.60 -3.01
CA VAL A 156 -9.11 35.88 -4.44
C VAL A 156 -10.11 34.91 -5.07
N SER A 157 -10.13 33.66 -4.62
CA SER A 157 -10.93 32.57 -5.19
C SER A 157 -11.84 31.92 -4.14
N ASN A 158 -12.99 31.41 -4.60
CA ASN A 158 -13.98 30.76 -3.75
C ASN A 158 -14.49 29.49 -4.41
N ILE A 159 -14.32 28.35 -3.73
CA ILE A 159 -14.64 27.02 -4.28
C ILE A 159 -16.14 26.81 -4.52
N TYR A 160 -17.00 27.42 -3.70
CA TYR A 160 -18.46 27.30 -3.84
C TYR A 160 -18.98 28.04 -5.08
N LYS A 161 -18.35 29.17 -5.44
CA LYS A 161 -18.65 29.87 -6.70
C LYS A 161 -18.16 29.08 -7.92
N LEU A 162 -17.03 28.37 -7.80
CA LEU A 162 -16.53 27.49 -8.86
C LEU A 162 -17.45 26.27 -9.05
N ASP A 163 -17.95 25.70 -7.97
CA ASP A 163 -18.95 24.62 -7.98
C ASP A 163 -20.27 25.07 -8.61
N ALA A 164 -20.74 26.29 -8.30
CA ALA A 164 -21.93 26.87 -8.94
C ALA A 164 -21.77 27.04 -10.47
N LYS A 165 -20.53 27.31 -10.93
CA LYS A 165 -20.17 27.35 -12.36
C LYS A 165 -19.93 25.95 -12.96
N LYS A 166 -20.13 24.87 -12.19
CA LYS A 166 -19.82 23.48 -12.55
C LYS A 166 -18.36 23.28 -12.95
N ARG A 167 -17.46 24.11 -12.42
CA ARG A 167 -16.02 24.03 -12.72
C ARG A 167 -15.33 22.90 -11.96
N ILE A 168 -15.81 22.64 -10.76
CA ILE A 168 -15.45 21.52 -9.89
C ILE A 168 -16.73 20.87 -9.39
N ASN A 169 -16.65 19.66 -8.87
CA ASN A 169 -17.79 18.95 -8.30
C ASN A 169 -17.55 18.62 -6.83
N LEU A 170 -18.00 19.49 -5.93
CA LEU A 170 -17.80 19.33 -4.50
C LEU A 170 -18.58 18.13 -3.94
N ALA A 171 -19.72 17.78 -4.55
CA ALA A 171 -20.54 16.65 -4.11
C ALA A 171 -19.84 15.29 -4.28
N LYS A 172 -19.07 15.11 -5.36
CA LYS A 172 -18.24 13.90 -5.53
C LYS A 172 -17.14 13.81 -4.47
N ILE A 173 -16.46 14.92 -4.22
CA ILE A 173 -15.37 14.98 -3.23
C ILE A 173 -15.93 14.73 -1.82
N ASP A 174 -17.07 15.32 -1.46
CA ASP A 174 -17.76 15.05 -0.19
C ASP A 174 -18.09 13.56 -0.02
N LYS A 175 -18.62 12.92 -1.07
CA LYS A 175 -18.89 11.48 -1.04
C LYS A 175 -17.62 10.65 -0.82
N PHE A 176 -16.53 10.98 -1.50
CA PHE A 176 -15.26 10.28 -1.35
C PHE A 176 -14.68 10.43 0.05
N PHE A 177 -14.71 11.65 0.61
CA PHE A 177 -14.23 11.93 1.97
C PHE A 177 -15.12 11.33 3.05
N LYS A 178 -16.42 11.19 2.79
CA LYS A 178 -17.33 10.49 3.70
C LYS A 178 -17.08 8.99 3.72
N GLN A 179 -16.81 8.42 2.54
CA GLN A 179 -16.48 7.01 2.40
C GLN A 179 -15.13 6.70 3.10
N LEU A 180 -14.08 7.42 2.73
CA LEU A 180 -12.74 7.33 3.32
C LEU A 180 -12.34 8.69 3.90
N GLN A 181 -12.35 8.78 5.23
CA GLN A 181 -12.16 10.02 5.99
C GLN A 181 -10.70 10.28 6.37
N VAL A 182 -9.93 9.22 6.62
CA VAL A 182 -8.57 9.33 7.16
C VAL A 182 -7.63 8.53 6.28
N VAL A 183 -6.48 9.13 5.94
CA VAL A 183 -5.43 8.46 5.17
C VAL A 183 -4.04 8.79 5.74
N PRO A 184 -3.03 7.94 5.51
CA PRO A 184 -1.65 8.23 5.87
C PRO A 184 -1.11 9.47 5.17
N LEU A 185 -0.60 10.43 5.95
CA LEU A 185 0.11 11.58 5.43
C LEU A 185 1.59 11.22 5.22
N PHE A 186 2.27 10.82 6.31
CA PHE A 186 3.65 10.33 6.31
C PHE A 186 3.95 9.56 7.61
N GLY A 187 4.47 8.34 7.53
CA GLY A 187 4.70 7.53 8.73
C GLY A 187 3.40 7.21 9.47
N ASP A 188 3.45 7.33 10.80
CA ASP A 188 2.30 7.26 11.70
C ASP A 188 1.48 8.56 11.75
N MET A 189 1.94 9.64 11.11
CA MET A 189 1.16 10.86 10.99
C MET A 189 0.06 10.70 9.94
N GLN A 190 -1.18 10.80 10.40
CA GLN A 190 -2.38 10.67 9.58
C GLN A 190 -2.96 12.04 9.24
N ILE A 191 -3.78 12.11 8.20
CA ILE A 191 -4.56 13.31 7.86
C ILE A 191 -6.04 12.98 7.78
N GLU A 192 -6.85 13.69 8.56
CA GLU A 192 -8.30 13.73 8.39
C GLU A 192 -8.62 14.60 7.18
N LEU A 193 -9.14 14.02 6.10
CA LEU A 193 -9.39 14.72 4.84
C LEU A 193 -10.41 15.86 5.00
N ALA A 194 -11.39 15.67 5.89
CA ALA A 194 -12.37 16.70 6.24
C ALA A 194 -11.74 17.92 6.94
N ARG A 195 -10.53 17.81 7.51
CA ARG A 195 -9.82 18.95 8.13
C ARG A 195 -9.59 20.07 7.12
N TYR A 196 -9.15 19.74 5.90
CA TYR A 196 -8.95 20.73 4.84
C TYR A 196 -10.21 21.54 4.51
N ILE A 197 -11.37 20.88 4.57
CA ILE A 197 -12.67 21.52 4.36
C ILE A 197 -13.03 22.38 5.56
N LYS A 198 -12.94 21.85 6.79
CA LYS A 198 -13.27 22.55 8.03
C LYS A 198 -12.42 23.83 8.24
N THR A 199 -11.18 23.83 7.76
CA THR A 199 -10.25 24.97 7.90
C THR A 199 -10.24 25.90 6.69
N SER A 200 -11.06 25.66 5.67
CA SER A 200 -11.12 26.52 4.48
C SER A 200 -11.73 27.89 4.81
N ALA A 201 -11.35 28.93 4.06
CA ALA A 201 -11.72 30.31 4.38
C ALA A 201 -13.23 30.55 4.45
N HIS A 202 -14.02 29.89 3.61
CA HIS A 202 -15.47 30.10 3.49
C HIS A 202 -16.30 28.91 4.00
N TYR A 203 -15.75 28.04 4.84
CA TYR A 203 -16.45 26.86 5.35
C TYR A 203 -17.67 27.19 6.22
N GLU A 204 -17.53 28.13 7.16
CA GLU A 204 -18.56 28.46 8.16
C GLU A 204 -19.91 28.84 7.54
N GLU A 205 -19.88 29.61 6.45
CA GLU A 205 -21.07 30.04 5.71
C GLU A 205 -21.72 28.90 4.89
N ASN A 206 -20.96 27.83 4.61
CA ASN A 206 -21.33 26.77 3.67
C ASN A 206 -21.37 25.37 4.31
N LYS A 207 -21.46 25.29 5.64
CA LYS A 207 -21.49 24.03 6.41
C LYS A 207 -22.51 23.01 5.89
N SER A 208 -23.68 23.47 5.46
CA SER A 208 -24.77 22.62 4.96
C SER A 208 -24.44 21.84 3.68
N ARG A 209 -23.37 22.21 2.96
CA ARG A 209 -22.95 21.54 1.72
C ARG A 209 -22.16 20.26 1.96
N TRP A 210 -21.69 20.03 3.19
CA TRP A 210 -20.75 18.96 3.52
C TRP A 210 -21.39 17.94 4.44
N THR A 211 -21.28 16.66 4.07
CA THR A 211 -21.70 15.54 4.91
C THR A 211 -20.52 14.75 5.45
N CYS A 212 -19.32 14.91 4.87
CA CYS A 212 -18.09 14.29 5.35
C CYS A 212 -17.55 14.91 6.65
N THR A 213 -18.01 16.09 7.04
CA THR A 213 -17.57 16.77 8.26
C THR A 213 -18.22 16.25 9.54
N SER A 214 -19.30 15.48 9.40
CA SER A 214 -19.98 14.79 10.50
C SER A 214 -19.40 13.38 10.64
N SER A 215 -18.74 13.10 11.76
CA SER A 215 -18.13 11.80 12.03
C SER A 215 -19.19 10.75 12.35
N SER A 216 -19.66 10.02 11.33
CA SER A 216 -20.43 8.78 11.49
C SER A 216 -19.53 7.58 11.24
N SER A 217 -19.73 6.47 11.98
CA SER A 217 -19.05 5.20 11.76
C SER A 217 -19.33 4.67 10.34
N SER A 218 -18.35 4.78 9.45
CA SER A 218 -18.45 4.25 8.08
C SER A 218 -18.27 2.73 8.09
N PRO A 219 -19.09 1.96 7.34
CA PRO A 219 -18.91 0.51 7.20
C PRO A 219 -17.56 0.14 6.54
N GLN A 220 -16.87 1.10 5.92
CA GLN A 220 -15.52 0.89 5.38
C GLN A 220 -14.49 0.53 6.47
N TYR A 221 -14.71 0.96 7.72
CA TYR A 221 -13.79 0.68 8.82
C TYR A 221 -14.16 -0.58 9.61
N ASN A 222 -15.29 -1.21 9.30
CA ASN A 222 -15.66 -2.49 9.89
C ASN A 222 -15.00 -3.62 9.11
N ILE A 223 -13.82 -4.04 9.56
CA ILE A 223 -13.06 -5.10 8.90
C ILE A 223 -13.84 -6.42 8.88
N CYS A 224 -14.63 -6.72 9.92
CA CYS A 224 -15.37 -7.98 10.06
C CYS A 224 -16.42 -8.16 8.96
N GLU A 225 -17.13 -7.10 8.57
CA GLU A 225 -18.09 -7.16 7.45
C GLU A 225 -17.39 -7.36 6.10
N GLN A 226 -16.20 -6.76 5.93
CA GLN A 226 -15.41 -6.87 4.71
C GLN A 226 -14.73 -8.24 4.55
N MET A 227 -14.52 -8.98 5.65
CA MET A 227 -13.83 -10.28 5.63
C MET A 227 -14.49 -11.29 4.71
N ILE A 228 -15.83 -11.28 4.59
CA ILE A 228 -16.56 -12.23 3.74
C ILE A 228 -16.12 -12.05 2.28
N GLN A 229 -16.18 -10.82 1.78
CA GLN A 229 -15.80 -10.50 0.41
C GLN A 229 -14.31 -10.79 0.16
N ILE A 230 -13.44 -10.41 1.11
CA ILE A 230 -11.99 -10.65 1.00
C ILE A 230 -11.69 -12.15 0.88
N ARG A 231 -12.31 -12.99 1.72
CA ARG A 231 -12.12 -14.45 1.69
C ARG A 231 -12.63 -15.07 0.40
N GLU A 232 -13.78 -14.60 -0.11
CA GLU A 232 -14.33 -15.06 -1.39
C GLU A 232 -13.42 -14.71 -2.57
N ASP A 233 -12.93 -13.48 -2.64
CA ASP A 233 -12.04 -13.04 -3.70
C ASP A 233 -10.68 -13.74 -3.63
N HIS A 234 -10.15 -13.95 -2.43
CA HIS A 234 -8.95 -14.74 -2.20
C HIS A 234 -9.11 -16.18 -2.72
N MET A 235 -10.21 -16.85 -2.36
CA MET A 235 -10.50 -18.21 -2.82
C MET A 235 -10.62 -18.29 -4.34
N ARG A 236 -11.38 -17.35 -4.94
CA ARG A 236 -11.61 -17.32 -6.40
C ARG A 236 -10.30 -17.08 -7.17
N PHE A 237 -9.54 -16.07 -6.78
CA PHE A 237 -8.34 -15.66 -7.49
C PHE A 237 -7.20 -16.68 -7.35
N ILE A 238 -6.94 -17.19 -6.14
CA ILE A 238 -5.87 -18.19 -5.94
C ILE A 238 -6.20 -19.49 -6.65
N SER A 239 -7.46 -19.93 -6.65
CA SER A 239 -7.87 -21.13 -7.38
C SER A 239 -7.61 -20.99 -8.88
N GLU A 240 -7.86 -19.81 -9.45
CA GLU A 240 -7.55 -19.53 -10.84
C GLU A 240 -6.03 -19.48 -11.08
N LEU A 241 -5.30 -18.70 -10.28
CA LEU A 241 -3.84 -18.55 -10.38
C LEU A 241 -3.10 -19.90 -10.27
N ALA A 242 -3.50 -20.75 -9.34
CA ALA A 242 -2.89 -22.06 -9.11
C ALA A 242 -3.02 -22.98 -10.33
N ARG A 243 -4.11 -22.89 -11.10
CA ARG A 243 -4.29 -23.67 -12.33
C ARG A 243 -3.23 -23.32 -13.37
N TYR A 244 -2.93 -22.03 -13.53
CA TYR A 244 -1.89 -21.57 -14.46
C TYR A 244 -0.50 -21.90 -13.94
N SER A 245 -0.23 -21.72 -12.64
CA SER A 245 1.06 -22.11 -12.05
C SER A 245 1.35 -23.61 -12.24
N ASN A 246 0.37 -24.47 -11.95
CA ASN A 246 0.54 -25.92 -12.08
C ASN A 246 0.69 -26.34 -13.54
N SER A 247 -0.02 -25.71 -14.48
CA SER A 247 0.19 -25.99 -15.90
C SER A 247 1.59 -25.61 -16.37
N GLU A 248 2.16 -24.48 -15.92
CA GLU A 248 3.55 -24.11 -16.25
C GLU A 248 4.56 -25.13 -15.69
N VAL A 249 4.40 -25.54 -14.43
CA VAL A 249 5.31 -26.48 -13.77
C VAL A 249 5.25 -27.88 -14.42
N VAL A 250 4.06 -28.35 -14.80
CA VAL A 250 3.87 -29.68 -15.43
C VAL A 250 4.27 -29.69 -16.90
N THR A 251 4.15 -28.57 -17.62
CA THR A 251 4.51 -28.50 -19.05
C THR A 251 5.98 -28.14 -19.30
N GLY A 252 6.67 -27.53 -18.34
CA GLY A 252 8.09 -27.19 -18.41
C GLY A 252 9.05 -28.39 -18.41
N SER A 253 8.58 -29.61 -18.12
CA SER A 253 9.43 -30.80 -18.00
C SER A 253 9.47 -31.71 -19.25
N GLY A 254 8.91 -31.32 -20.41
CA GLY A 254 8.92 -32.25 -21.55
C GLY A 254 8.43 -31.81 -22.91
N ARG A 255 8.12 -30.52 -23.15
CA ARG A 255 7.84 -30.03 -24.51
C ARG A 255 8.80 -28.91 -24.85
N GLN A 256 9.49 -29.05 -26.00
CA GLN A 256 10.13 -27.93 -26.68
C GLN A 256 9.18 -26.73 -26.66
N GLU A 257 9.70 -25.55 -26.31
CA GLU A 257 8.98 -24.28 -26.13
C GLU A 257 8.05 -23.98 -27.32
N ALA A 258 6.82 -24.49 -27.29
CA ALA A 258 5.78 -24.03 -28.18
C ALA A 258 5.39 -22.63 -27.69
N GLN A 259 5.74 -21.61 -28.47
CA GLN A 259 5.38 -20.23 -28.19
C GLN A 259 3.86 -20.14 -27.97
N LYS A 260 3.44 -19.56 -26.83
CA LYS A 260 2.02 -19.44 -26.49
C LYS A 260 1.33 -18.46 -27.43
N THR A 261 0.02 -18.57 -27.52
CA THR A 261 -0.82 -17.66 -28.30
C THR A 261 -0.96 -16.28 -27.63
N ASP A 262 -1.30 -15.25 -28.41
CA ASP A 262 -1.57 -13.90 -27.90
C ASP A 262 -2.63 -13.89 -26.79
N ALA A 263 -3.65 -14.75 -26.90
CA ALA A 263 -4.73 -14.86 -25.93
C ALA A 263 -4.27 -15.44 -24.59
N GLU A 264 -3.39 -16.45 -24.61
CA GLU A 264 -2.81 -17.03 -23.39
C GLU A 264 -1.89 -16.02 -22.68
N TYR A 265 -1.06 -15.29 -23.44
CA TYR A 265 -0.25 -14.22 -22.87
C TYR A 265 -1.10 -13.08 -22.31
N ARG A 266 -2.18 -12.68 -23.01
CA ARG A 266 -3.11 -11.67 -22.50
C ARG A 266 -3.77 -12.12 -21.20
N LYS A 267 -4.15 -13.39 -21.09
CA LYS A 267 -4.75 -13.91 -19.85
C LYS A 267 -3.78 -13.85 -18.66
N LEU A 268 -2.50 -14.18 -18.87
CA LEU A 268 -1.48 -14.03 -17.83
C LEU A 268 -1.22 -12.56 -17.46
N PHE A 269 -1.26 -11.65 -18.45
CA PHE A 269 -1.22 -10.21 -18.21
C PHE A 269 -2.40 -9.75 -17.34
N ASP A 270 -3.63 -10.17 -17.67
CA ASP A 270 -4.83 -9.80 -16.92
C ASP A 270 -4.78 -10.34 -15.47
N LEU A 271 -4.31 -11.59 -15.28
CA LEU A 271 -4.10 -12.17 -13.94
C LEU A 271 -3.06 -11.40 -13.13
N SER A 272 -1.95 -10.97 -13.76
CA SER A 272 -0.91 -10.19 -13.08
C SER A 272 -1.46 -8.85 -12.56
N LEU A 273 -2.26 -8.15 -13.37
CA LEU A 273 -2.88 -6.88 -12.98
C LEU A 273 -3.95 -7.09 -11.91
N GLN A 274 -4.82 -8.10 -12.09
CA GLN A 274 -5.87 -8.42 -11.12
C GLN A 274 -5.28 -8.79 -9.76
N GLY A 275 -4.21 -9.58 -9.71
CA GLY A 275 -3.54 -9.93 -8.46
C GLY A 275 -2.94 -8.71 -7.75
N LEU A 276 -2.30 -7.80 -8.49
CA LEU A 276 -1.77 -6.56 -7.93
C LEU A 276 -2.89 -5.63 -7.41
N GLN A 277 -4.00 -5.53 -8.13
CA GLN A 277 -5.16 -4.75 -7.69
C GLN A 277 -5.81 -5.34 -6.44
N LEU A 278 -5.88 -6.66 -6.33
CA LEU A 278 -6.44 -7.35 -5.17
C LEU A 278 -5.56 -7.16 -3.92
N LEU A 279 -4.25 -7.37 -4.07
CA LEU A 279 -3.26 -7.10 -3.02
C LEU A 279 -3.32 -5.64 -2.55
N SER A 280 -3.39 -4.70 -3.49
CA SER A 280 -3.53 -3.28 -3.17
C SER A 280 -4.81 -2.97 -2.39
N GLN A 281 -5.95 -3.57 -2.76
CA GLN A 281 -7.21 -3.39 -2.03
C GLN A 281 -7.09 -3.88 -0.58
N TRP A 282 -6.54 -5.08 -0.37
CA TRP A 282 -6.36 -5.64 0.97
C TRP A 282 -5.39 -4.81 1.83
N SER A 283 -4.23 -4.45 1.29
CA SER A 283 -3.26 -3.60 1.99
C SER A 283 -3.85 -2.22 2.31
N ALA A 284 -4.60 -1.63 1.39
CA ALA A 284 -5.32 -0.38 1.62
C ALA A 284 -6.33 -0.54 2.77
N HIS A 285 -7.09 -1.62 2.84
CA HIS A 285 -8.04 -1.85 3.94
C HIS A 285 -7.34 -1.93 5.30
N VAL A 286 -6.24 -2.69 5.42
CA VAL A 286 -5.47 -2.77 6.66
C VAL A 286 -4.93 -1.40 7.08
N MET A 287 -4.34 -0.66 6.15
CA MET A 287 -3.77 0.66 6.43
C MET A 287 -4.85 1.72 6.73
N GLU A 288 -6.01 1.67 6.08
CA GLU A 288 -7.12 2.60 6.29
C GLU A 288 -7.78 2.39 7.65
N VAL A 289 -7.97 1.13 8.08
CA VAL A 289 -8.46 0.81 9.43
C VAL A 289 -7.45 1.27 10.49
N TYR A 290 -6.16 0.98 10.30
CA TYR A 290 -5.10 1.46 11.20
C TYR A 290 -5.06 2.99 11.28
N SER A 291 -5.05 3.66 10.13
CA SER A 291 -5.04 5.12 10.01
C SER A 291 -6.23 5.76 10.75
N TRP A 292 -7.44 5.21 10.58
CA TRP A 292 -8.63 5.71 11.26
C TRP A 292 -8.56 5.54 12.78
N LYS A 293 -8.05 4.40 13.27
CA LYS A 293 -7.90 4.12 14.71
C LYS A 293 -6.85 5.01 15.36
N LEU A 294 -5.79 5.38 14.65
CA LEU A 294 -4.76 6.30 15.16
C LEU A 294 -5.30 7.70 15.48
N VAL A 295 -6.25 8.22 14.70
CA VAL A 295 -6.83 9.54 14.94
C VAL A 295 -8.09 9.52 15.82
N HIS A 296 -8.66 8.33 16.06
CA HIS A 296 -9.80 8.12 16.95
C HIS A 296 -9.40 7.18 18.10
N PRO A 297 -8.55 7.64 19.05
CA PRO A 297 -8.20 6.83 20.21
C PRO A 297 -9.45 6.52 21.04
N THR A 298 -9.53 5.29 21.54
CA THR A 298 -10.67 4.88 22.37
C THR A 298 -10.63 5.57 23.74
N ASP A 299 -11.74 5.47 24.45
CA ASP A 299 -11.94 5.98 25.79
C ASP A 299 -12.73 4.98 26.64
N LYS A 300 -12.88 5.27 27.94
CA LYS A 300 -13.63 4.43 28.87
C LYS A 300 -15.11 4.23 28.50
N TYR A 301 -15.67 5.12 27.69
CA TYR A 301 -17.09 5.07 27.31
C TYR A 301 -17.29 4.05 26.19
N SER A 302 -16.33 3.97 25.29
CA SER A 302 -16.32 3.07 24.14
C SER A 302 -15.73 1.69 24.50
N ASN A 303 -14.70 1.64 25.34
CA ASN A 303 -14.10 0.40 25.84
C ASN A 303 -13.96 0.44 27.38
N LYS A 304 -14.70 -0.43 28.07
CA LYS A 304 -14.70 -0.52 29.54
C LYS A 304 -13.36 -0.95 30.13
N ASP A 305 -12.55 -1.67 29.36
CA ASP A 305 -11.24 -2.15 29.78
C ASP A 305 -10.13 -1.09 29.57
N CYS A 306 -10.47 0.07 28.98
CA CYS A 306 -9.54 1.18 28.73
C CYS A 306 -9.41 2.08 29.98
N PRO A 307 -8.22 2.18 30.60
CA PRO A 307 -7.99 3.07 31.72
C PRO A 307 -8.03 4.56 31.32
N ASP A 308 -8.57 5.42 32.19
CA ASP A 308 -8.57 6.88 31.99
C ASP A 308 -7.16 7.49 31.93
N ASN A 309 -6.18 6.83 32.55
CA ASN A 309 -4.78 7.27 32.62
C ASN A 309 -3.91 6.69 31.48
N ALA A 310 -4.49 5.88 30.58
CA ALA A 310 -3.77 5.32 29.45
C ALA A 310 -3.32 6.42 28.49
N GLU A 311 -2.06 6.35 28.05
CA GLU A 311 -1.51 7.34 27.13
C GLU A 311 -2.19 7.28 25.76
N GLU A 312 -2.16 8.39 25.02
CA GLU A 312 -2.93 8.51 23.78
C GLU A 312 -2.58 7.43 22.75
N TYR A 313 -1.30 7.10 22.60
CA TYR A 313 -0.87 6.04 21.68
C TYR A 313 -1.38 4.65 22.11
N GLU A 314 -1.39 4.34 23.41
CA GLU A 314 -1.93 3.08 23.91
C GLU A 314 -3.44 2.96 23.68
N ARG A 315 -4.17 4.09 23.82
CA ARG A 315 -5.59 4.19 23.49
C ARG A 315 -5.86 4.15 21.98
N ALA A 316 -4.91 4.56 21.17
CA ALA A 316 -4.98 4.51 19.71
C ALA A 316 -4.71 3.11 19.14
N THR A 317 -3.84 2.33 19.80
CA THR A 317 -3.46 0.98 19.38
C THR A 317 -4.09 -0.10 20.28
N ARG A 318 -3.42 -0.48 21.38
CA ARG A 318 -3.72 -1.63 22.23
C ARG A 318 -5.20 -1.78 22.58
N TYR A 319 -5.84 -0.71 23.04
CA TYR A 319 -7.23 -0.73 23.51
C TYR A 319 -8.27 -0.48 22.41
N ASN A 320 -7.83 -0.11 21.20
CA ASN A 320 -8.72 0.31 20.12
C ASN A 320 -9.16 -0.83 19.21
N TYR A 321 -8.67 -2.05 19.44
CA TYR A 321 -9.02 -3.24 18.67
C TYR A 321 -9.69 -4.29 19.54
N THR A 322 -10.86 -4.75 19.09
CA THR A 322 -11.52 -5.93 19.67
C THR A 322 -10.76 -7.21 19.31
N SER A 323 -11.07 -8.32 20.01
CA SER A 323 -10.49 -9.63 19.70
C SER A 323 -10.73 -10.05 18.24
N GLU A 324 -11.95 -9.83 17.76
CA GLU A 324 -12.38 -10.15 16.39
C GLU A 324 -11.66 -9.29 15.34
N GLU A 325 -11.50 -7.99 15.60
CA GLU A 325 -10.76 -7.08 14.71
C GLU A 325 -9.29 -7.50 14.59
N LYS A 326 -8.64 -7.89 15.69
CA LYS A 326 -7.24 -8.36 15.67
C LYS A 326 -7.09 -9.62 14.82
N PHE A 327 -7.99 -10.59 14.99
CA PHE A 327 -7.98 -11.82 14.19
C PHE A 327 -8.22 -11.54 12.70
N ALA A 328 -9.22 -10.69 12.38
CA ALA A 328 -9.51 -10.29 11.01
C ALA A 328 -8.30 -9.60 10.36
N LEU A 329 -7.61 -8.70 11.06
CA LEU A 329 -6.39 -8.06 10.56
C LEU A 329 -5.30 -9.08 10.25
N VAL A 330 -5.05 -10.05 11.14
CA VAL A 330 -4.03 -11.08 10.89
C VAL A 330 -4.40 -11.96 9.70
N GLU A 331 -5.67 -12.33 9.53
CA GLU A 331 -6.11 -13.06 8.35
C GLU A 331 -5.82 -12.30 7.05
N VAL A 332 -6.16 -11.00 7.00
CA VAL A 332 -5.90 -10.18 5.81
C VAL A 332 -4.41 -10.05 5.54
N ILE A 333 -3.59 -9.80 6.57
CA ILE A 333 -2.14 -9.72 6.44
C ILE A 333 -1.56 -11.03 5.90
N ALA A 334 -2.05 -12.17 6.38
CA ALA A 334 -1.61 -13.46 5.90
C ALA A 334 -2.06 -13.74 4.46
N MET A 335 -3.28 -13.34 4.07
CA MET A 335 -3.75 -13.44 2.68
C MET A 335 -2.90 -12.57 1.74
N ILE A 336 -2.52 -11.35 2.17
CA ILE A 336 -1.62 -10.47 1.42
C ILE A 336 -0.26 -11.14 1.23
N LYS A 337 0.41 -11.53 2.33
CA LYS A 337 1.76 -12.12 2.28
C LYS A 337 1.78 -13.47 1.57
N GLY A 338 0.76 -14.30 1.78
CA GLY A 338 0.60 -15.58 1.09
C GLY A 338 0.47 -15.40 -0.42
N LEU A 339 -0.40 -14.50 -0.88
CA LEU A 339 -0.55 -14.19 -2.29
C LEU A 339 0.68 -13.50 -2.88
N GLN A 340 1.35 -12.63 -2.13
CA GLN A 340 2.60 -11.99 -2.53
C GLN A 340 3.68 -13.04 -2.87
N VAL A 341 3.82 -14.08 -2.05
CA VAL A 341 4.75 -15.20 -2.31
C VAL A 341 4.38 -15.95 -3.60
N LEU A 342 3.10 -16.23 -3.82
CA LEU A 342 2.64 -16.91 -5.05
C LEU A 342 2.89 -16.06 -6.31
N MET A 343 2.57 -14.76 -6.25
CA MET A 343 2.80 -13.81 -7.34
C MET A 343 4.29 -13.65 -7.63
N GLY A 344 5.14 -13.61 -6.58
CA GLY A 344 6.59 -13.56 -6.72
C GLY A 344 7.18 -14.82 -7.36
N ARG A 345 6.66 -16.01 -7.03
CA ARG A 345 7.08 -17.27 -7.70
C ARG A 345 6.76 -17.29 -9.19
N MET A 346 5.67 -16.63 -9.61
CA MET A 346 5.27 -16.51 -11.01
C MET A 346 5.90 -15.32 -11.74
N GLU A 347 6.78 -14.55 -11.08
CA GLU A 347 7.33 -13.30 -11.62
C GLU A 347 7.95 -13.49 -13.02
N SER A 348 8.74 -14.54 -13.24
CA SER A 348 9.38 -14.80 -14.54
C SER A 348 8.34 -15.01 -15.67
N VAL A 349 7.30 -15.79 -15.38
CA VAL A 349 6.21 -16.08 -16.33
C VAL A 349 5.41 -14.82 -16.64
N PHE A 350 5.06 -14.05 -15.60
CA PHE A 350 4.37 -12.77 -15.77
C PHE A 350 5.21 -11.78 -16.56
N ASN A 351 6.50 -11.65 -16.25
CA ASN A 351 7.41 -10.75 -16.94
C ASN A 351 7.45 -11.00 -18.45
N HIS A 352 7.52 -12.26 -18.87
CA HIS A 352 7.50 -12.63 -20.29
C HIS A 352 6.16 -12.32 -20.94
N ALA A 353 5.05 -12.74 -20.31
CA ALA A 353 3.71 -12.52 -20.83
C ALA A 353 3.36 -11.03 -20.94
N ILE A 354 3.69 -10.23 -19.92
CA ILE A 354 3.44 -8.80 -19.88
C ILE A 354 4.18 -8.09 -21.02
N ARG A 355 5.48 -8.37 -21.20
CA ARG A 355 6.28 -7.78 -22.29
C ARG A 355 5.69 -8.11 -23.65
N HIS A 356 5.31 -9.37 -23.86
CA HIS A 356 4.69 -9.81 -25.10
C HIS A 356 3.36 -9.11 -25.38
N THR A 357 2.44 -9.10 -24.40
CA THR A 357 1.12 -8.47 -24.54
C THR A 357 1.20 -6.97 -24.76
N ILE A 358 2.06 -6.27 -24.04
CA ILE A 358 2.25 -4.82 -24.20
C ILE A 358 2.83 -4.52 -25.59
N TYR A 359 3.84 -5.28 -26.02
CA TYR A 359 4.42 -5.10 -27.35
C TYR A 359 3.38 -5.36 -28.45
N ALA A 360 2.64 -6.46 -28.36
CA ALA A 360 1.58 -6.79 -29.31
C ALA A 360 0.51 -5.68 -29.38
N ALA A 361 -0.02 -5.24 -28.23
CA ALA A 361 -1.01 -4.18 -28.18
C ALA A 361 -0.49 -2.85 -28.75
N LEU A 362 0.76 -2.48 -28.45
CA LEU A 362 1.38 -1.26 -28.95
C LEU A 362 1.59 -1.30 -30.47
N GLN A 363 2.10 -2.42 -31.01
CA GLN A 363 2.34 -2.56 -32.44
C GLN A 363 1.05 -2.71 -33.24
N ASP A 364 0.08 -3.48 -32.76
CA ASP A 364 -1.22 -3.62 -33.41
C ASP A 364 -1.93 -2.26 -33.47
N PHE A 365 -1.86 -1.49 -32.38
CA PHE A 365 -2.42 -0.14 -32.36
C PHE A 365 -1.68 0.81 -33.33
N ALA A 366 -0.36 0.89 -33.26
CA ALA A 366 0.43 1.85 -34.04
C ALA A 366 0.52 1.50 -35.53
N GLN A 367 0.68 0.23 -35.88
CA GLN A 367 0.84 -0.23 -37.26
C GLN A 367 -0.49 -0.39 -37.98
N VAL A 368 -1.52 -0.90 -37.30
CA VAL A 368 -2.81 -1.28 -37.90
C VAL A 368 -3.92 -0.29 -37.51
N THR A 369 -4.22 -0.11 -36.22
CA THR A 369 -5.36 0.72 -35.78
C THR A 369 -5.22 2.18 -36.20
N LEU A 370 -4.01 2.76 -36.11
CA LEU A 370 -3.77 4.15 -36.51
C LEU A 370 -3.79 4.39 -38.04
N ARG A 371 -3.90 3.34 -38.88
CA ARG A 371 -4.01 3.50 -40.35
C ARG A 371 -5.25 4.29 -40.74
N GLU A 372 -6.40 3.97 -40.17
CA GLU A 372 -7.67 4.63 -40.54
C GLU A 372 -7.71 6.11 -40.11
N PRO A 373 -7.36 6.48 -38.86
CA PRO A 373 -7.21 7.88 -38.47
C PRO A 373 -6.21 8.64 -39.36
N LEU A 374 -5.09 8.02 -39.72
CA LEU A 374 -4.06 8.63 -40.56
C LEU A 374 -4.56 8.85 -42.00
N ARG A 375 -5.22 7.85 -42.58
CA ARG A 375 -5.86 7.94 -43.91
C ARG A 375 -6.83 9.10 -43.97
N GLN A 376 -7.68 9.24 -42.96
CA GLN A 376 -8.66 10.32 -42.87
C GLN A 376 -7.99 11.67 -42.70
N ALA A 377 -6.93 11.76 -41.89
CA ALA A 377 -6.17 12.99 -41.72
C ALA A 377 -5.55 13.46 -43.04
N ILE A 378 -4.96 12.54 -43.83
CA ILE A 378 -4.39 12.84 -45.14
C ILE A 378 -5.49 13.24 -46.14
N LYS A 379 -6.56 12.44 -46.24
CA LYS A 379 -7.68 12.69 -47.16
C LYS A 379 -8.36 14.04 -46.89
N LYS A 380 -8.56 14.39 -45.62
CA LYS A 380 -9.22 15.65 -45.18
C LYS A 380 -8.22 16.81 -45.00
N LYS A 381 -6.94 16.64 -45.38
CA LYS A 381 -5.85 17.64 -45.25
C LYS A 381 -5.69 18.20 -43.83
N LYS A 382 -5.79 17.33 -42.82
CA LYS A 382 -5.62 17.65 -41.39
C LYS A 382 -4.15 17.50 -40.98
N ASN A 383 -3.32 18.43 -41.45
CA ASN A 383 -1.85 18.36 -41.31
C ASN A 383 -1.36 18.20 -39.86
N VAL A 384 -2.01 18.85 -38.88
CA VAL A 384 -1.64 18.74 -37.46
C VAL A 384 -1.86 17.31 -36.94
N ILE A 385 -3.05 16.74 -37.15
CA ILE A 385 -3.37 15.36 -36.75
C ILE A 385 -2.45 14.38 -37.46
N GLN A 386 -2.24 14.57 -38.76
CA GLN A 386 -1.29 13.76 -39.54
C GLN A 386 0.11 13.79 -38.92
N SER A 387 0.62 14.98 -38.56
CA SER A 387 1.96 15.11 -37.98
C SER A 387 2.11 14.37 -36.65
N VAL A 388 1.09 14.42 -35.78
CA VAL A 388 1.08 13.72 -34.48
C VAL A 388 0.99 12.21 -34.68
N LEU A 389 0.07 11.74 -35.54
CA LEU A 389 -0.07 10.31 -35.84
C LEU A 389 1.19 9.71 -36.47
N GLN A 390 1.82 10.43 -37.41
CA GLN A 390 3.09 10.01 -38.00
C GLN A 390 4.23 10.05 -36.98
N ALA A 391 4.26 11.04 -36.08
CA ALA A 391 5.26 11.08 -35.01
C ALA A 391 5.14 9.86 -34.09
N ILE A 392 3.92 9.48 -33.71
CA ILE A 392 3.67 8.25 -32.94
C ILE A 392 4.21 7.02 -33.69
N ARG A 393 3.80 6.82 -34.96
CA ARG A 393 4.26 5.67 -35.76
C ARG A 393 5.77 5.61 -35.90
N LYS A 394 6.42 6.73 -36.19
CA LYS A 394 7.89 6.81 -36.30
C LYS A 394 8.61 6.52 -34.99
N THR A 395 7.97 6.78 -33.86
CA THR A 395 8.55 6.61 -32.53
C THR A 395 8.52 5.15 -32.07
N VAL A 396 7.46 4.40 -32.40
CA VAL A 396 7.25 3.05 -31.83
C VAL A 396 7.06 1.91 -32.82
N CYS A 397 6.77 2.16 -34.10
CA CYS A 397 6.55 1.07 -35.05
C CYS A 397 7.85 0.30 -35.31
N ASP A 398 7.84 -0.99 -34.96
CA ASP A 398 8.87 -1.96 -35.34
C ASP A 398 8.33 -2.85 -36.47
N TRP A 399 8.64 -2.48 -37.71
CA TRP A 399 8.15 -3.17 -38.90
C TRP A 399 8.90 -4.49 -39.11
N GLU A 400 8.19 -5.58 -39.44
CA GLU A 400 8.79 -6.89 -39.71
C GLU A 400 9.90 -6.83 -40.78
N ALA A 401 9.70 -6.04 -41.83
CA ALA A 401 10.66 -5.84 -42.92
C ALA A 401 11.76 -4.81 -42.60
N GLY A 402 11.76 -4.22 -41.41
CA GLY A 402 12.70 -3.17 -40.98
C GLY A 402 12.42 -1.77 -41.55
N HIS A 403 11.43 -1.61 -42.44
CA HIS A 403 11.02 -0.33 -43.00
C HIS A 403 9.49 -0.21 -43.12
N GLU A 404 8.97 1.02 -43.09
CA GLU A 404 7.53 1.30 -43.24
C GLU A 404 7.03 0.84 -44.63
N PRO A 405 5.85 0.21 -44.74
CA PRO A 405 5.27 -0.18 -46.02
C PRO A 405 4.83 1.04 -46.83
N PHE A 406 5.70 1.52 -47.73
CA PHE A 406 5.43 2.66 -48.63
C PHE A 406 4.28 2.40 -49.63
N ASN A 407 3.87 1.15 -49.78
CA ASN A 407 2.75 0.72 -50.62
C ASN A 407 1.38 0.79 -49.90
N ASP A 408 1.32 1.22 -48.64
CA ASP A 408 0.06 1.36 -47.87
C ASP A 408 -0.86 2.43 -48.52
N PRO A 409 -2.07 2.07 -48.98
CA PRO A 409 -3.04 3.03 -49.53
C PRO A 409 -3.45 4.10 -48.51
N ALA A 410 -3.41 3.78 -47.21
CA ALA A 410 -3.73 4.74 -46.15
C ALA A 410 -2.77 5.94 -46.13
N LEU A 411 -1.49 5.72 -46.47
CA LEU A 411 -0.48 6.80 -46.60
C LEU A 411 -0.74 7.73 -47.79
N ARG A 412 -1.56 7.30 -48.76
CA ARG A 412 -2.01 8.13 -49.90
C ARG A 412 -3.41 8.72 -49.68
N GLY A 413 -4.07 8.39 -48.57
CA GLY A 413 -5.45 8.79 -48.27
C GLY A 413 -6.53 7.94 -48.95
N GLU A 414 -6.13 6.85 -49.62
CA GLU A 414 -7.01 5.94 -50.35
C GLU A 414 -7.49 4.79 -49.44
N LYS A 415 -8.66 4.22 -49.73
CA LYS A 415 -9.18 3.06 -48.99
C LYS A 415 -8.44 1.78 -49.41
N ASP A 416 -8.46 0.79 -48.53
CA ASP A 416 -7.93 -0.54 -48.82
C ASP A 416 -8.63 -1.14 -50.07
N PRO A 417 -7.88 -1.89 -50.91
CA PRO A 417 -8.43 -2.53 -52.09
C PRO A 417 -9.49 -3.56 -51.70
N LYS A 418 -10.36 -3.97 -52.65
CA LYS A 418 -11.40 -4.99 -52.39
C LYS A 418 -10.83 -6.34 -51.92
N SER A 419 -9.56 -6.63 -52.20
CA SER A 419 -8.81 -7.80 -51.74
C SER A 419 -8.23 -7.66 -50.32
N GLY A 420 -8.35 -6.48 -49.69
CA GLY A 420 -7.72 -6.15 -48.40
C GLY A 420 -6.25 -5.73 -48.53
N PHE A 421 -5.75 -5.01 -47.53
CA PHE A 421 -4.32 -4.74 -47.33
C PHE A 421 -3.95 -5.22 -45.92
N ASP A 422 -3.14 -6.28 -45.85
CA ASP A 422 -2.77 -6.91 -44.59
C ASP A 422 -1.33 -6.54 -44.20
N ILE A 423 -1.13 -6.24 -42.91
CA ILE A 423 0.17 -5.94 -42.34
C ILE A 423 0.46 -7.01 -41.30
N LYS A 424 1.48 -7.83 -41.57
CA LYS A 424 1.98 -8.80 -40.59
C LYS A 424 2.77 -8.07 -39.50
N VAL A 425 2.18 -7.98 -38.31
CA VAL A 425 2.81 -7.36 -37.15
C VAL A 425 3.72 -8.37 -36.44
N PRO A 426 4.98 -8.02 -36.13
CA PRO A 426 5.87 -8.89 -35.37
C PRO A 426 5.32 -9.21 -33.98
N ARG A 427 5.71 -10.36 -33.42
CA ARG A 427 5.51 -10.70 -32.01
C ARG A 427 6.87 -10.85 -31.35
N ARG A 428 7.17 -9.95 -30.41
CA ARG A 428 8.42 -9.96 -29.66
C ARG A 428 8.15 -10.02 -28.16
N ALA A 429 8.90 -10.85 -27.47
CA ALA A 429 8.97 -10.87 -26.01
C ALA A 429 10.14 -10.02 -25.48
N VAL A 430 10.56 -9.01 -26.23
CA VAL A 430 11.54 -8.03 -25.78
C VAL A 430 10.81 -6.79 -25.28
N GLY A 431 10.96 -6.47 -24.00
CA GLY A 431 10.80 -5.08 -23.58
C GLY A 431 11.96 -4.31 -24.21
N PRO A 432 11.74 -3.20 -24.94
CA PRO A 432 12.85 -2.54 -25.61
C PRO A 432 13.88 -2.12 -24.55
N SER A 433 15.14 -2.34 -24.90
CA SER A 433 16.29 -2.41 -23.99
C SER A 433 16.60 -1.08 -23.29
N SER A 434 15.79 -0.81 -22.28
CA SER A 434 16.00 -0.07 -21.03
C SER A 434 14.60 0.36 -20.60
N THR A 435 14.21 0.00 -19.38
CA THR A 435 12.92 0.42 -18.78
C THR A 435 12.71 1.93 -18.89
N GLN A 436 13.80 2.72 -18.95
CA GLN A 436 13.78 4.16 -19.19
C GLN A 436 13.40 4.53 -20.63
N VAL A 437 13.98 3.92 -21.68
CA VAL A 437 13.58 4.22 -23.06
C VAL A 437 12.17 3.76 -23.32
N PHE A 438 11.76 2.56 -22.88
CA PHE A 438 10.36 2.14 -23.04
C PHE A 438 9.39 3.05 -22.29
N SER A 439 9.68 3.41 -21.02
CA SER A 439 8.81 4.31 -20.26
C SER A 439 8.75 5.70 -20.88
N CYS A 440 9.85 6.22 -21.43
CA CYS A 440 9.87 7.48 -22.17
C CYS A 440 9.09 7.39 -23.50
N LEU A 441 9.24 6.30 -24.25
CA LEU A 441 8.49 6.07 -25.50
C LEU A 441 6.99 5.96 -25.20
N LEU A 442 6.63 5.18 -24.18
CA LEU A 442 5.24 5.05 -23.73
C LEU A 442 4.70 6.41 -23.24
N TYR A 443 5.48 7.19 -22.50
CA TYR A 443 5.12 8.54 -22.10
C TYR A 443 4.86 9.45 -23.31
N MET A 444 5.75 9.43 -24.32
CA MET A 444 5.57 10.22 -25.54
C MET A 444 4.32 9.82 -26.30
N VAL A 445 4.11 8.52 -26.53
CA VAL A 445 2.93 8.00 -27.24
C VAL A 445 1.66 8.38 -26.49
N ARG A 446 1.60 8.12 -25.18
CA ARG A 446 0.44 8.45 -24.35
C ARG A 446 0.15 9.95 -24.39
N THR A 447 1.17 10.80 -24.19
CA THR A 447 1.01 12.27 -24.22
C THR A 447 0.52 12.77 -25.59
N MET A 448 1.04 12.21 -26.69
CA MET A 448 0.60 12.57 -28.04
C MET A 448 -0.83 12.10 -28.30
N LEU A 449 -1.20 10.88 -27.89
CA LEU A 449 -2.57 10.38 -28.00
C LEU A 449 -3.55 11.19 -27.15
N GLU A 450 -3.17 11.51 -25.92
CA GLU A 450 -3.93 12.36 -25.00
C GLU A 450 -4.23 13.73 -25.65
N SER A 451 -3.24 14.32 -26.33
CA SER A 451 -3.43 15.59 -27.06
C SER A 451 -4.46 15.50 -28.20
N LEU A 452 -4.62 14.32 -28.82
CA LEU A 452 -5.59 14.09 -29.88
C LEU A 452 -7.03 14.00 -29.34
N ILE A 453 -7.20 13.42 -28.15
CA ILE A 453 -8.51 13.21 -27.51
C ILE A 453 -8.89 14.31 -26.51
N ALA A 454 -7.99 15.25 -26.23
CA ALA A 454 -8.23 16.34 -25.30
C ALA A 454 -9.36 17.28 -25.76
N ASP A 455 -10.28 17.57 -24.82
CA ASP A 455 -11.39 18.51 -25.02
C ASP A 455 -10.99 19.98 -24.83
N LYS A 456 -9.80 20.23 -24.24
CA LYS A 456 -9.29 21.58 -24.01
C LYS A 456 -8.40 22.05 -25.16
N SER A 457 -8.99 22.86 -26.04
CA SER A 457 -8.25 23.85 -26.82
C SER A 457 -9.01 25.16 -26.77
N GLY A 458 -8.36 26.30 -26.53
CA GLY A 458 -9.04 27.61 -26.57
C GLY A 458 -9.40 28.12 -27.97
N SER A 459 -9.46 27.21 -28.95
CA SER A 459 -9.95 27.41 -30.31
C SER A 459 -11.33 26.77 -30.46
N LYS A 460 -12.21 27.33 -31.32
CA LYS A 460 -13.53 26.75 -31.64
C LYS A 460 -13.48 25.32 -32.26
N LYS A 461 -12.30 24.77 -32.54
CA LYS A 461 -12.08 23.44 -33.12
C LYS A 461 -10.91 22.76 -32.40
N THR A 462 -11.22 21.78 -31.55
CA THR A 462 -10.24 20.88 -30.90
C THR A 462 -9.74 19.84 -31.90
N LEU A 463 -8.60 19.19 -31.61
CA LEU A 463 -8.13 18.04 -32.41
C LEU A 463 -9.16 16.91 -32.40
N ARG A 464 -9.76 16.66 -31.23
CA ARG A 464 -10.86 15.70 -31.04
C ARG A 464 -12.04 15.94 -31.99
N SER A 465 -12.47 17.19 -32.16
CA SER A 465 -13.60 17.54 -33.05
C SER A 465 -13.35 17.21 -34.54
N SER A 466 -12.10 16.96 -34.92
CA SER A 466 -11.70 16.61 -36.28
C SER A 466 -11.48 15.11 -36.49
N LEU A 467 -11.63 14.29 -35.44
CA LEU A 467 -11.57 12.83 -35.47
C LEU A 467 -12.98 12.24 -35.56
N GLU A 468 -13.10 10.99 -36.03
CA GLU A 468 -14.38 10.29 -36.12
C GLU A 468 -14.67 9.51 -34.82
N GLY A 469 -15.95 9.33 -34.50
CA GLY A 469 -16.40 8.70 -33.25
C GLY A 469 -15.70 7.36 -32.93
N PRO A 470 -15.65 6.39 -33.86
CA PRO A 470 -14.96 5.11 -33.62
C PRO A 470 -13.47 5.27 -33.33
N THR A 471 -12.79 6.15 -34.08
CA THR A 471 -11.35 6.39 -33.90
C THR A 471 -11.02 7.01 -32.54
N ILE A 472 -11.91 7.85 -32.02
CA ILE A 472 -11.76 8.43 -30.68
C ILE A 472 -11.85 7.34 -29.62
N LEU A 473 -12.83 6.43 -29.75
CA LEU A 473 -13.00 5.32 -28.82
C LEU A 473 -11.80 4.37 -28.83
N ASP A 474 -11.21 4.10 -30.00
CA ASP A 474 -10.00 3.27 -30.12
C ASP A 474 -8.80 3.92 -29.42
N ILE A 475 -8.61 5.23 -29.59
CA ILE A 475 -7.54 5.98 -28.91
C ILE A 475 -7.78 6.01 -27.39
N GLU A 476 -9.01 6.28 -26.95
CA GLU A 476 -9.37 6.30 -25.52
C GLU A 476 -9.18 4.93 -24.88
N LYS A 477 -9.55 3.86 -25.58
CA LYS A 477 -9.37 2.48 -25.11
C LYS A 477 -7.89 2.17 -24.90
N PHE A 478 -7.05 2.41 -25.92
CA PHE A 478 -5.62 2.18 -25.80
C PHE A 478 -4.98 3.08 -24.73
N HIS A 479 -5.38 4.35 -24.66
CA HIS A 479 -4.89 5.28 -23.64
C HIS A 479 -5.27 4.85 -22.22
N ARG A 480 -6.46 4.27 -22.01
CA ARG A 480 -6.88 3.76 -20.71
C ARG A 480 -6.14 2.48 -20.33
N GLU A 481 -6.07 1.52 -21.24
CA GLU A 481 -5.40 0.23 -20.98
C GLU A 481 -3.89 0.41 -20.73
N SER A 482 -3.24 1.31 -21.48
CA SER A 482 -1.81 1.55 -21.35
C SER A 482 -1.40 2.30 -20.08
N PHE A 483 -2.35 2.71 -19.23
CA PHE A 483 -2.07 3.39 -17.97
C PHE A 483 -1.25 2.51 -17.01
N PHE A 484 -1.60 1.22 -16.93
CA PHE A 484 -0.97 0.26 -16.02
C PHE A 484 0.31 -0.39 -16.57
N TYR A 485 0.70 -0.09 -17.81
CA TYR A 485 1.81 -0.78 -18.48
C TYR A 485 3.15 -0.54 -17.75
N THR A 486 3.40 0.68 -17.27
CA THR A 486 4.63 0.99 -16.52
C THR A 486 4.70 0.18 -15.21
N HIS A 487 3.58 0.08 -14.49
CA HIS A 487 3.50 -0.70 -13.25
C HIS A 487 3.73 -2.19 -13.50
N LEU A 488 3.14 -2.73 -14.57
CA LEU A 488 3.25 -4.15 -14.92
C LEU A 488 4.64 -4.51 -15.44
N ILE A 489 5.31 -3.60 -16.16
CA ILE A 489 6.70 -3.82 -16.58
C ILE A 489 7.64 -3.84 -15.37
N ASN A 490 7.38 -2.99 -14.38
CA ASN A 490 8.09 -2.97 -13.11
C ASN A 490 7.39 -3.87 -12.06
N PHE A 491 6.98 -5.07 -12.47
CA PHE A 491 6.14 -5.96 -11.65
C PHE A 491 6.69 -6.20 -10.24
N SER A 492 7.99 -6.49 -10.11
CA SER A 492 8.64 -6.77 -8.81
C SER A 492 8.52 -5.61 -7.82
N GLU A 493 8.81 -4.39 -8.28
CA GLU A 493 8.71 -3.19 -7.45
C GLU A 493 7.24 -2.87 -7.13
N THR A 494 6.36 -2.96 -8.11
CA THR A 494 4.92 -2.74 -7.93
C THR A 494 4.31 -3.74 -6.96
N LEU A 495 4.72 -5.01 -7.00
CA LEU A 495 4.27 -6.05 -6.09
C LEU A 495 4.60 -5.71 -4.64
N GLN A 496 5.83 -5.23 -4.38
CA GLN A 496 6.23 -4.76 -3.06
C GLN A 496 5.40 -3.54 -2.61
N GLN A 497 5.20 -2.56 -3.50
CA GLN A 497 4.40 -1.37 -3.18
C GLN A 497 2.92 -1.66 -2.92
N CYS A 498 2.36 -2.70 -3.56
CA CYS A 498 0.98 -3.16 -3.30
C CYS A 498 0.84 -3.93 -1.99
N CYS A 499 1.92 -4.46 -1.42
CA CYS A 499 1.94 -5.26 -0.19
C CYS A 499 2.63 -4.55 0.98
N ASP A 500 2.82 -3.23 0.90
CA ASP A 500 3.56 -2.48 1.92
C ASP A 500 2.72 -2.32 3.20
N LEU A 501 3.13 -3.02 4.26
CA LEU A 501 2.55 -2.96 5.60
C LEU A 501 3.58 -2.45 6.65
N SER A 502 4.70 -1.87 6.19
CA SER A 502 5.81 -1.44 7.03
C SER A 502 5.46 -0.33 8.02
N GLN A 503 4.40 0.44 7.76
CA GLN A 503 4.01 1.61 8.56
C GLN A 503 3.32 1.25 9.88
N LEU A 504 3.02 -0.03 10.13
CA LEU A 504 2.38 -0.48 11.37
C LEU A 504 3.29 -0.39 12.59
N TRP A 505 4.62 -0.43 12.41
CA TRP A 505 5.57 -0.38 13.52
C TRP A 505 6.03 1.05 13.86
N PHE A 506 6.25 1.89 12.84
CA PHE A 506 6.78 3.24 13.03
C PHE A 506 5.80 4.11 13.84
N ARG A 507 6.34 4.92 14.76
CA ARG A 507 5.57 5.70 15.74
C ARG A 507 6.25 7.02 16.17
N GLU A 508 7.03 7.59 15.26
CA GLU A 508 7.85 8.78 15.49
C GLU A 508 7.02 10.04 15.76
N PHE A 509 5.82 10.13 15.20
CA PHE A 509 4.92 11.24 15.45
C PHE A 509 4.36 11.15 16.89
N PHE A 510 3.88 9.99 17.32
CA PHE A 510 3.42 9.83 18.71
C PHE A 510 4.55 9.99 19.73
N LEU A 511 5.78 9.57 19.42
CA LEU A 511 6.94 9.80 20.28
C LEU A 511 7.21 11.29 20.49
N GLU A 512 7.16 12.08 19.41
CA GLU A 512 7.33 13.54 19.47
C GLU A 512 6.27 14.20 20.37
N LEU A 513 5.01 13.74 20.30
CA LEU A 513 3.92 14.24 21.13
C LEU A 513 4.11 13.96 22.63
N THR A 514 4.92 12.97 23.00
CA THR A 514 5.24 12.72 24.42
C THR A 514 6.17 13.77 25.04
N MET A 515 6.69 14.70 24.23
CA MET A 515 7.57 15.80 24.67
C MET A 515 8.78 15.31 25.50
N GLY A 516 9.37 14.17 25.10
CA GLY A 516 10.54 13.57 25.75
C GLY A 516 10.24 12.69 26.96
N ARG A 517 8.96 12.47 27.30
CA ARG A 517 8.57 11.53 28.37
C ARG A 517 8.87 10.07 28.00
N ARG A 518 8.73 9.72 26.73
CA ARG A 518 9.04 8.38 26.20
C ARG A 518 10.21 8.49 25.23
N ILE A 519 11.22 7.64 25.41
CA ILE A 519 12.26 7.43 24.39
C ILE A 519 11.78 6.43 23.33
N GLN A 520 11.00 5.42 23.75
CA GLN A 520 10.32 4.46 22.90
C GLN A 520 9.09 3.93 23.65
N PHE A 521 8.09 3.42 22.94
CA PHE A 521 6.92 2.77 23.52
C PHE A 521 7.19 1.29 23.84
N PRO A 522 6.53 0.72 24.87
CA PRO A 522 6.65 -0.70 25.19
C PRO A 522 6.02 -1.60 24.10
N ILE A 523 6.41 -2.87 24.10
CA ILE A 523 5.97 -3.86 23.09
C ILE A 523 4.45 -4.09 23.08
N GLU A 524 3.79 -3.91 24.21
CA GLU A 524 2.32 -4.02 24.35
C GLU A 524 1.54 -2.93 23.58
N MET A 525 2.23 -1.88 23.13
CA MET A 525 1.68 -0.82 22.27
C MET A 525 2.12 -0.98 20.81
N SER A 526 2.97 -1.96 20.50
CA SER A 526 3.49 -2.22 19.15
C SER A 526 2.52 -3.07 18.35
N MET A 527 2.05 -2.59 17.19
CA MET A 527 1.04 -3.30 16.39
C MET A 527 1.46 -4.71 15.98
N PRO A 528 2.68 -4.97 15.45
CA PRO A 528 3.11 -6.33 15.15
C PRO A 528 3.00 -7.26 16.37
N TRP A 529 3.45 -6.81 17.54
CA TRP A 529 3.36 -7.62 18.76
C TRP A 529 1.93 -7.77 19.29
N ILE A 530 1.12 -6.72 19.29
CA ILE A 530 -0.30 -6.79 19.70
C ILE A 530 -1.04 -7.88 18.92
N LEU A 531 -0.80 -7.97 17.60
CA LEU A 531 -1.43 -8.96 16.73
C LEU A 531 -0.88 -10.37 16.96
N THR A 532 0.44 -10.52 17.11
CA THR A 532 1.09 -11.81 17.38
C THR A 532 0.72 -12.36 18.75
N ASP A 533 0.87 -11.55 19.80
CA ASP A 533 0.66 -11.94 21.19
C ASP A 533 -0.81 -12.32 21.46
N HIS A 534 -1.76 -11.64 20.81
CA HIS A 534 -3.18 -11.96 20.93
C HIS A 534 -3.52 -13.38 20.48
N ILE A 535 -2.85 -13.92 19.44
CA ILE A 535 -3.03 -15.31 19.01
C ILE A 535 -2.43 -16.28 20.03
N LEU A 536 -1.26 -15.94 20.58
CA LEU A 536 -0.59 -16.77 21.58
C LEU A 536 -1.36 -16.83 22.90
N GLU A 537 -1.97 -15.73 23.30
CA GLU A 537 -2.70 -15.60 24.57
C GLU A 537 -4.07 -16.29 24.50
N THR A 538 -4.81 -16.09 23.40
CA THR A 538 -6.13 -16.70 23.20
C THR A 538 -6.05 -18.19 22.82
N LYS A 539 -4.90 -18.64 22.30
CA LYS A 539 -4.65 -20.02 21.83
C LYS A 539 -5.65 -20.45 20.74
N GLU A 540 -6.11 -19.49 19.96
CA GLU A 540 -7.16 -19.66 18.95
C GLU A 540 -6.69 -20.62 17.84
N ALA A 541 -7.37 -21.77 17.72
CA ALA A 541 -6.96 -22.86 16.84
C ALA A 541 -7.08 -22.53 15.34
N SER A 542 -8.04 -21.66 14.99
CA SER A 542 -8.20 -21.19 13.62
C SER A 542 -7.04 -20.27 13.20
N MET A 543 -6.46 -19.53 14.15
CA MET A 543 -5.47 -18.48 13.91
C MET A 543 -4.01 -18.92 14.04
N MET A 544 -3.76 -20.07 14.65
CA MET A 544 -2.41 -20.56 14.98
C MET A 544 -1.49 -20.68 13.75
N GLU A 545 -2.03 -21.03 12.58
CA GLU A 545 -1.27 -21.13 11.33
C GLU A 545 -0.85 -19.76 10.78
N TYR A 546 -1.50 -18.69 11.21
CA TYR A 546 -1.28 -17.34 10.69
C TYR A 546 -0.28 -16.51 11.50
N VAL A 547 0.11 -16.97 12.69
CA VAL A 547 0.91 -16.20 13.66
C VAL A 547 2.28 -15.77 13.12
N LEU A 548 2.87 -16.51 12.18
CA LEU A 548 4.16 -16.14 11.59
C LEU A 548 4.04 -14.97 10.61
N TYR A 549 2.88 -14.77 9.98
CA TYR A 549 2.68 -13.64 9.06
C TYR A 549 2.59 -12.30 9.79
N SER A 550 2.10 -12.28 11.04
CA SER A 550 2.12 -11.06 11.86
C SER A 550 3.54 -10.72 12.35
N LEU A 551 4.37 -11.74 12.66
CA LEU A 551 5.79 -11.53 12.93
C LEU A 551 6.57 -11.02 11.70
N ASP A 552 6.16 -11.42 10.50
CA ASP A 552 6.80 -10.98 9.26
C ASP A 552 6.63 -9.46 8.99
N LEU A 553 5.73 -8.77 9.70
CA LEU A 553 5.63 -7.30 9.64
C LEU A 553 6.91 -6.59 10.10
N TYR A 554 7.70 -7.23 10.97
CA TYR A 554 9.01 -6.70 11.36
C TYR A 554 10.00 -6.70 10.19
N ASN A 555 9.91 -7.67 9.27
CA ASN A 555 10.74 -7.68 8.06
C ASN A 555 10.41 -6.50 7.15
N ASP A 556 9.12 -6.21 6.95
CA ASP A 556 8.68 -5.06 6.15
C ASP A 556 9.21 -3.76 6.75
N SER A 557 9.05 -3.59 8.07
CA SER A 557 9.49 -2.40 8.81
C SER A 557 11.02 -2.25 8.77
N ALA A 558 11.77 -3.33 8.98
CA ALA A 558 13.23 -3.33 8.95
C ALA A 558 13.77 -3.00 7.54
N HIS A 559 13.20 -3.61 6.50
CA HIS A 559 13.56 -3.31 5.13
C HIS A 559 13.28 -1.84 4.78
N TYR A 560 12.15 -1.30 5.24
CA TYR A 560 11.80 0.11 5.04
C TYR A 560 12.77 1.05 5.78
N ALA A 561 13.14 0.73 7.02
CA ALA A 561 14.11 1.49 7.81
C ALA A 561 15.49 1.56 7.13
N LEU A 562 15.95 0.44 6.56
CA LEU A 562 17.26 0.35 5.90
C LEU A 562 17.27 0.99 4.51
N THR A 563 16.23 0.80 3.70
CA THR A 563 16.24 1.20 2.28
C THR A 563 15.60 2.57 2.02
N LYS A 564 14.51 2.90 2.72
CA LYS A 564 13.75 4.14 2.53
C LYS A 564 14.17 5.22 3.53
N PHE A 565 14.05 4.96 4.83
CA PHE A 565 14.46 5.95 5.84
C PHE A 565 15.98 6.11 5.93
N LYS A 566 16.73 5.02 5.69
CA LYS A 566 18.20 4.96 5.77
C LYS A 566 18.69 5.49 7.12
N LYS A 567 18.19 4.90 8.20
CA LYS A 567 18.55 5.23 9.59
C LYS A 567 18.88 3.96 10.35
N GLN A 568 20.06 3.95 10.99
CA GLN A 568 20.55 2.81 11.76
C GLN A 568 19.74 2.61 13.04
N PHE A 569 19.52 3.68 13.82
CA PHE A 569 18.80 3.59 15.09
C PHE A 569 17.40 2.96 14.98
N LEU A 570 16.67 3.24 13.89
CA LEU A 570 15.37 2.61 13.64
C LEU A 570 15.49 1.09 13.46
N TYR A 571 16.52 0.62 12.76
CA TYR A 571 16.77 -0.81 12.62
C TYR A 571 17.21 -1.43 13.95
N ASP A 572 18.07 -0.75 14.70
CA ASP A 572 18.56 -1.22 16.00
C ASP A 572 17.39 -1.39 16.99
N GLU A 573 16.43 -0.48 16.98
CA GLU A 573 15.20 -0.56 17.79
C GLU A 573 14.28 -1.70 17.35
N ILE A 574 14.07 -1.88 16.04
CA ILE A 574 13.30 -3.01 15.50
C ILE A 574 13.95 -4.34 15.89
N GLU A 575 15.27 -4.43 15.76
CA GLU A 575 16.04 -5.63 16.11
C GLU A 575 15.94 -5.96 17.60
N ALA A 576 16.08 -4.96 18.47
CA ALA A 576 15.93 -5.13 19.90
C ALA A 576 14.51 -5.58 20.29
N GLU A 577 13.48 -5.00 19.66
CA GLU A 577 12.08 -5.38 19.88
C GLU A 577 11.80 -6.82 19.40
N VAL A 578 12.28 -7.19 18.21
CA VAL A 578 12.16 -8.55 17.69
C VAL A 578 12.84 -9.55 18.61
N ASN A 579 14.03 -9.24 19.14
CA ASN A 579 14.74 -10.16 20.02
C ASN A 579 13.92 -10.48 21.29
N LEU A 580 13.34 -9.46 21.93
CA LEU A 580 12.49 -9.62 23.10
C LEU A 580 11.17 -10.36 22.79
N CYS A 581 10.48 -9.93 21.74
CA CYS A 581 9.21 -10.51 21.31
C CYS A 581 9.38 -11.97 20.86
N PHE A 582 10.47 -12.30 20.18
CA PHE A 582 10.74 -13.65 19.70
C PHE A 582 11.05 -14.62 20.86
N ASP A 583 11.78 -14.17 21.89
CA ASP A 583 12.01 -14.97 23.09
C ASP A 583 10.69 -15.30 23.82
N GLN A 584 9.78 -14.31 23.92
CA GLN A 584 8.44 -14.51 24.47
C GLN A 584 7.58 -15.41 23.58
N PHE A 585 7.66 -15.24 22.25
CA PHE A 585 6.96 -16.07 21.28
C PHE A 585 7.33 -17.54 21.47
N VAL A 586 8.63 -17.87 21.49
CA VAL A 586 9.11 -19.25 21.65
C VAL A 586 8.72 -19.79 23.04
N TYR A 587 8.74 -18.96 24.09
CA TYR A 587 8.28 -19.36 25.43
C TYR A 587 6.80 -19.74 25.44
N LYS A 588 5.92 -18.82 25.05
CA LYS A 588 4.47 -19.02 25.05
C LYS A 588 4.07 -20.16 24.12
N LEU A 589 4.71 -20.28 22.96
CA LEU A 589 4.45 -21.35 21.99
C LEU A 589 4.87 -22.73 22.49
N ALA A 590 6.07 -22.86 23.06
CA ALA A 590 6.49 -24.16 23.58
C ALA A 590 5.65 -24.62 24.78
N ASP A 591 5.30 -23.68 25.68
CA ASP A 591 4.48 -23.98 26.85
C ASP A 591 3.06 -24.44 26.46
N GLN A 592 2.40 -23.73 25.55
CA GLN A 592 1.07 -24.13 25.07
C GLN A 592 1.08 -25.46 24.29
N ILE A 593 2.11 -25.72 23.49
CA ILE A 593 2.27 -26.98 22.76
C ILE A 593 2.41 -28.14 23.74
N PHE A 594 3.30 -28.00 24.73
CA PHE A 594 3.51 -29.03 25.73
C PHE A 594 2.23 -29.31 26.54
N ALA A 595 1.56 -28.26 27.01
CA ALA A 595 0.30 -28.38 27.74
C ALA A 595 -0.80 -29.05 26.88
N TYR A 596 -0.89 -28.72 25.60
CA TYR A 596 -1.84 -29.30 24.66
C TYR A 596 -1.62 -30.81 24.48
N TYR A 597 -0.41 -31.25 24.15
CA TYR A 597 -0.13 -32.68 23.96
C TYR A 597 -0.20 -33.47 25.28
N LYS A 598 0.14 -32.85 26.42
CA LYS A 598 -0.06 -33.45 27.75
C LYS A 598 -1.55 -33.65 28.05
N ALA A 599 -2.40 -32.66 27.78
CA ALA A 599 -3.85 -32.77 27.96
C ALA A 599 -4.49 -33.76 26.98
N MET A 600 -3.95 -33.87 25.77
CA MET A 600 -4.37 -34.85 24.76
C MET A 600 -4.05 -36.27 25.22
N ALA A 601 -2.81 -36.54 25.66
CA ALA A 601 -2.43 -37.82 26.25
C ALA A 601 -3.31 -38.14 27.48
N GLY A 602 -3.51 -37.12 28.33
CA GLY A 602 -4.51 -37.04 29.40
C GLY A 602 -5.86 -37.64 29.00
N SER A 603 -6.40 -37.09 27.91
CA SER A 603 -7.73 -37.40 27.44
C SER A 603 -7.86 -38.76 26.78
N LEU A 604 -6.82 -39.22 26.07
CA LEU A 604 -6.78 -40.50 25.36
C LEU A 604 -6.71 -41.69 26.31
N LEU A 605 -5.98 -41.56 27.42
CA LEU A 605 -5.83 -42.63 28.42
C LEU A 605 -6.98 -42.68 29.44
N LEU A 606 -7.77 -41.61 29.56
CA LEU A 606 -8.91 -41.60 30.48
C LEU A 606 -10.01 -42.58 30.03
N GLU A 607 -10.46 -43.43 30.94
CA GLU A 607 -11.42 -44.48 30.65
C GLU A 607 -12.75 -43.94 30.10
N LYS A 608 -13.21 -44.52 28.98
CA LYS A 608 -14.43 -44.08 28.28
C LYS A 608 -15.70 -44.29 29.12
N ARG A 609 -15.74 -45.37 29.93
CA ARG A 609 -16.87 -45.68 30.80
C ARG A 609 -17.04 -44.62 31.89
N LEU A 610 -15.96 -44.25 32.56
CA LEU A 610 -15.95 -43.17 33.55
C LEU A 610 -16.47 -41.86 32.95
N ARG A 611 -16.01 -41.48 31.75
CA ARG A 611 -16.52 -40.28 31.05
C ARG A 611 -18.03 -40.32 30.84
N SER A 612 -18.58 -41.47 30.46
CA SER A 612 -20.02 -41.63 30.25
C SER A 612 -20.82 -41.54 31.55
N GLU A 613 -20.33 -42.11 32.64
CA GLU A 613 -20.96 -42.05 33.96
C GLU A 613 -20.95 -40.62 34.52
N CYS A 614 -19.83 -39.91 34.42
CA CYS A 614 -19.74 -38.50 34.82
C CYS A 614 -20.67 -37.60 34.00
N LYS A 615 -20.82 -37.86 32.69
CA LYS A 615 -21.79 -37.15 31.84
C LYS A 615 -23.23 -37.38 32.30
N ASN A 616 -23.58 -38.62 32.66
CA ASN A 616 -24.92 -38.98 33.14
C ASN A 616 -25.25 -38.34 34.50
N GLN A 617 -24.22 -38.04 35.31
CA GLN A 617 -24.34 -37.35 36.59
C GLN A 617 -24.29 -35.82 36.47
N GLY A 618 -24.23 -35.26 35.26
CA GLY A 618 -24.12 -33.81 35.03
C GLY A 618 -22.71 -33.24 35.22
N ALA A 619 -21.70 -34.06 35.53
CA ALA A 619 -20.30 -33.68 35.71
C ALA A 619 -19.47 -33.98 34.46
N THR A 620 -19.82 -33.40 33.30
CA THR A 620 -19.17 -33.73 32.03
C THR A 620 -17.70 -33.30 32.01
N ILE A 621 -16.79 -34.26 31.85
CA ILE A 621 -15.36 -33.98 31.61
C ILE A 621 -15.22 -33.45 30.18
N GLN A 622 -14.94 -32.16 30.04
CA GLN A 622 -14.81 -31.50 28.75
C GLN A 622 -13.70 -32.15 27.91
N LEU A 623 -13.99 -32.33 26.61
CA LEU A 623 -13.01 -32.83 25.66
C LEU A 623 -12.10 -31.67 25.24
N LEU A 624 -10.81 -31.96 25.07
CA LEU A 624 -9.84 -30.99 24.56
C LEU A 624 -10.25 -30.51 23.17
N GLN A 625 -10.28 -29.19 22.96
CA GLN A 625 -10.46 -28.60 21.63
C GLN A 625 -9.21 -28.86 20.79
N SER A 626 -9.39 -29.35 19.56
CA SER A 626 -8.27 -29.59 18.64
C SER A 626 -7.60 -28.28 18.25
N ASN A 627 -6.28 -28.28 18.14
CA ASN A 627 -5.47 -27.12 17.77
C ASN A 627 -4.46 -27.47 16.65
N ARG A 628 -3.99 -26.46 15.93
CA ARG A 628 -3.19 -26.59 14.69
C ARG A 628 -1.75 -26.11 14.88
N TYR A 629 -0.97 -26.83 15.69
CA TYR A 629 0.45 -26.54 15.92
C TYR A 629 1.40 -27.17 14.90
N GLU A 630 0.93 -28.09 14.06
CA GLU A 630 1.79 -28.91 13.20
C GLU A 630 2.61 -28.08 12.19
N THR A 631 2.00 -27.06 11.59
CA THR A 631 2.67 -26.19 10.61
C THR A 631 3.80 -25.40 11.24
N LEU A 632 3.64 -24.96 12.49
CA LEU A 632 4.67 -24.28 13.29
C LEU A 632 5.79 -25.24 13.69
N LEU A 633 5.45 -26.46 14.11
CA LEU A 633 6.43 -27.50 14.44
C LEU A 633 7.25 -27.94 13.22
N LYS A 634 6.72 -27.82 12.00
CA LYS A 634 7.44 -28.14 10.76
C LYS A 634 8.40 -27.03 10.31
N GLN A 635 8.35 -25.82 10.88
CA GLN A 635 9.23 -24.73 10.45
C GLN A 635 10.68 -24.97 10.86
N ARG A 636 11.56 -25.11 9.87
CA ARG A 636 13.01 -25.27 10.03
C ARG A 636 13.83 -24.01 9.67
N HIS A 637 13.23 -23.06 8.94
CA HIS A 637 13.94 -21.90 8.40
C HIS A 637 13.03 -20.66 8.30
N VAL A 638 12.58 -20.14 9.45
CA VAL A 638 11.84 -18.87 9.52
C VAL A 638 12.78 -17.73 9.17
N GLN A 639 12.47 -16.97 8.11
CA GLN A 639 13.26 -15.82 7.70
C GLN A 639 12.83 -14.58 8.50
N LEU A 640 13.70 -14.08 9.38
CA LEU A 640 13.40 -12.91 10.21
C LEU A 640 14.64 -12.04 10.37
N LEU A 641 14.54 -10.77 9.96
CA LEU A 641 15.61 -9.78 9.94
C LEU A 641 16.90 -10.27 9.26
N GLY A 642 16.75 -11.08 8.20
CA GLY A 642 17.87 -11.70 7.47
C GLY A 642 18.46 -12.96 8.13
N ARG A 643 17.94 -13.39 9.29
CA ARG A 643 18.31 -14.67 9.93
C ARG A 643 17.41 -15.79 9.43
N SER A 644 17.97 -16.98 9.32
CA SER A 644 17.22 -18.23 9.16
C SER A 644 17.10 -18.93 10.51
N ILE A 645 15.93 -18.88 11.13
CA ILE A 645 15.69 -19.41 12.47
C ILE A 645 15.03 -20.80 12.40
N ASP A 646 15.62 -21.77 13.07
CA ASP A 646 15.04 -23.11 13.25
C ASP A 646 14.10 -23.12 14.45
N LEU A 647 12.82 -22.83 14.19
CA LEU A 647 11.79 -22.79 15.21
C LEU A 647 11.55 -24.17 15.84
N ASN A 648 11.63 -25.25 15.06
CA ASN A 648 11.48 -26.61 15.58
C ASN A 648 12.55 -26.92 16.63
N ARG A 649 13.82 -26.60 16.36
CA ARG A 649 14.90 -26.80 17.32
C ARG A 649 14.65 -26.08 18.63
N LEU A 650 14.24 -24.82 18.57
CA LEU A 650 13.97 -24.00 19.77
C LEU A 650 12.79 -24.54 20.59
N ILE A 651 11.72 -24.97 19.91
CA ILE A 651 10.57 -25.61 20.57
C ILE A 651 10.99 -26.94 21.21
N THR A 652 11.76 -27.77 20.50
CA THR A 652 12.23 -29.08 20.97
C THR A 652 13.01 -28.96 22.28
N GLN A 653 13.92 -27.98 22.36
CA GLN A 653 14.72 -27.75 23.57
C GLN A 653 13.83 -27.49 24.80
N ARG A 654 12.78 -26.68 24.64
CA ARG A 654 11.85 -26.34 25.73
C ARG A 654 10.92 -27.49 26.07
N ILE A 655 10.38 -28.19 25.08
CA ILE A 655 9.54 -29.39 25.29
C ILE A 655 10.35 -30.48 26.00
N SER A 656 11.60 -30.70 25.61
CA SER A 656 12.49 -31.66 26.27
C SER A 656 12.69 -31.31 27.75
N ALA A 657 12.97 -30.04 28.07
CA ALA A 657 13.08 -29.60 29.46
C ALA A 657 11.77 -29.79 30.24
N ALA A 658 10.60 -29.50 29.63
CA ALA A 658 9.29 -29.68 30.26
C ALA A 658 8.95 -31.17 30.50
N MET A 659 9.40 -32.06 29.61
CA MET A 659 9.31 -33.51 29.76
C MET A 659 10.14 -34.00 30.95
N TYR A 660 11.40 -33.57 31.07
CA TYR A 660 12.25 -33.90 32.22
C TYR A 660 11.64 -33.43 33.53
N ARG A 661 11.16 -32.18 33.60
CA ARG A 661 10.47 -31.65 34.79
C ARG A 661 9.20 -32.44 35.13
N SER A 662 8.44 -32.89 34.13
CA SER A 662 7.24 -33.70 34.37
C SER A 662 7.57 -35.08 34.96
N MET A 663 8.66 -35.69 34.50
CA MET A 663 9.14 -36.97 35.05
C MET A 663 9.67 -36.80 36.47
N GLU A 664 10.48 -35.76 36.72
CA GLU A 664 10.99 -35.42 38.05
C GLU A 664 9.86 -35.15 39.04
N LEU A 665 8.83 -34.39 38.63
CA LEU A 665 7.65 -34.14 39.48
C LEU A 665 6.87 -35.43 39.79
N ALA A 666 6.76 -36.35 38.84
CA ALA A 666 6.07 -37.63 39.06
C ALA A 666 6.84 -38.51 40.06
N ILE A 667 8.17 -38.57 39.94
CA ILE A 667 9.04 -39.31 40.86
C ILE A 667 9.03 -38.65 42.25
N GLY A 668 9.22 -37.33 42.33
CA GLY A 668 9.20 -36.60 43.60
C GLY A 668 7.87 -36.71 44.34
N ARG A 669 6.74 -36.80 43.63
CA ARG A 669 5.44 -37.10 44.27
C ARG A 669 5.41 -38.49 44.87
N PHE A 670 5.90 -39.50 44.15
CA PHE A 670 6.00 -40.86 44.67
C PHE A 670 6.92 -40.95 45.90
N GLU A 671 8.04 -40.23 45.88
CA GLU A 671 8.97 -40.16 47.02
C GLU A 671 8.36 -39.49 48.26
N SER A 672 7.37 -38.60 48.07
CA SER A 672 6.69 -37.88 49.16
C SER A 672 5.48 -38.61 49.75
N GLU A 673 5.05 -39.72 49.14
CA GLU A 673 3.86 -40.48 49.54
C GLU A 673 4.22 -41.90 49.98
N ASP A 674 3.25 -42.62 50.57
CA ASP A 674 3.46 -44.01 51.00
C ASP A 674 3.51 -44.99 49.81
N LEU A 675 3.87 -46.25 50.05
CA LEU A 675 4.03 -47.27 49.01
C LEU A 675 2.75 -47.54 48.20
N THR A 676 1.57 -47.18 48.73
CA THR A 676 0.29 -47.39 48.02
C THR A 676 0.14 -46.43 46.84
N SER A 677 0.88 -45.32 46.84
CA SER A 677 0.96 -44.35 45.74
C SER A 677 1.71 -44.86 44.50
N ILE A 678 2.30 -46.07 44.50
CA ILE A 678 3.03 -46.64 43.35
C ILE A 678 2.17 -46.81 42.08
N VAL A 679 0.84 -46.74 42.21
CA VAL A 679 -0.11 -46.64 41.09
C VAL A 679 0.15 -45.37 40.23
N VAL A 680 0.92 -44.39 40.73
CA VAL A 680 1.50 -43.26 39.99
C VAL A 680 2.40 -43.71 38.82
N SER A 681 2.78 -44.99 38.72
CA SER A 681 3.35 -45.57 37.48
C SER A 681 2.51 -45.31 36.22
N VAL A 682 1.19 -45.11 36.36
CA VAL A 682 0.30 -44.64 35.28
C VAL A 682 0.67 -43.24 34.79
N VAL A 683 1.18 -42.35 35.66
CA VAL A 683 1.67 -41.00 35.30
C VAL A 683 2.94 -41.07 34.45
N LEU A 684 3.79 -42.08 34.65
CA LEU A 684 4.93 -42.34 33.76
C LEU A 684 4.46 -42.81 32.38
N GLN A 685 3.38 -43.59 32.31
CA GLN A 685 2.73 -43.98 31.05
C GLN A 685 2.08 -42.78 30.33
N PHE A 686 1.54 -41.81 31.06
CA PHE A 686 1.13 -40.50 30.52
C PHE A 686 2.31 -39.72 29.94
N CYS A 687 3.45 -39.69 30.64
CA CYS A 687 4.66 -39.04 30.14
C CYS A 687 5.17 -39.75 28.87
N GLN A 688 5.15 -41.08 28.84
CA GLN A 688 5.54 -41.86 27.65
C GLN A 688 4.64 -41.56 26.45
N ASN A 689 3.32 -41.50 26.63
CA ASN A 689 2.40 -41.15 25.53
C ASN A 689 2.51 -39.69 25.09
N THR A 690 2.80 -38.76 26.01
CA THR A 690 3.11 -37.36 25.67
C THR A 690 4.37 -37.26 24.82
N ASN A 691 5.40 -38.08 25.14
CA ASN A 691 6.62 -38.16 24.35
C ASN A 691 6.37 -38.76 22.96
N THR A 692 5.52 -39.79 22.86
CA THR A 692 5.17 -40.42 21.58
C THR A 692 4.38 -39.46 20.69
N THR A 693 3.36 -38.78 21.21
CA THR A 693 2.53 -37.83 20.43
C THR A 693 3.31 -36.59 20.00
N ALA A 694 4.18 -36.04 20.87
CA ALA A 694 5.07 -34.96 20.49
C ALA A 694 6.16 -35.43 19.49
N GLY A 695 6.68 -36.66 19.68
CA GLY A 695 7.74 -37.24 18.86
C GLY A 695 7.36 -37.51 17.40
N VAL A 696 6.07 -37.73 17.09
CA VAL A 696 5.58 -37.94 15.72
C VAL A 696 5.88 -36.74 14.81
N HIS A 697 5.88 -35.52 15.35
CA HIS A 697 6.19 -34.31 14.59
C HIS A 697 7.69 -34.00 14.48
N HIS A 698 8.54 -34.74 15.21
CA HIS A 698 10.00 -34.63 15.14
C HIS A 698 10.66 -35.74 14.29
N ARG A 699 9.98 -36.88 14.08
CA ARG A 699 10.46 -38.00 13.24
C ARG A 699 9.87 -38.02 11.83
N GLY A 700 9.59 -36.83 11.28
CA GLY A 700 9.17 -36.65 9.90
C GLY A 700 10.31 -36.17 9.01
N GLU A 701 11.37 -36.97 8.92
CA GLU A 701 12.26 -37.24 7.78
C GLU A 701 13.36 -38.22 8.21
#